data_AF-A0A024P499-F1
#
_entry.id   AF-A0A024P499-F1
#
_cell.length_a   1.000
_cell.length_b   1.000
_cell.length_c   1.000
_cell.angle_alpha   90.00
_cell.angle_beta   90.00
_cell.angle_gamma   90.00
#
_symmetry.space_group_name_H-M   'P 1'
#
loop_
_entity.id
_entity.type
_entity.pdbx_description
1 polymer ?
#
loop_
_entity_poly.entity_id
_entity_poly.type
_entity_poly.pdbx_seq_one_letter_code
_entity_poly.pdbx_strand_id
1 'polypeptide(L)'
;MAVPRGFSALESSAEIVNIPLAMCCDWQGFTYTKSGWHYFGEMLREYKVKPKINYRNSILKKYYDNYQPKSTFECFLCEEEYDPLRHSTPWVTLPWKSSFQVSLSDNQHFGPNSNTFIRKELVRTISLYHRLEAQGYQPQKNKDGYIRGHFLKKGKNYRFKVSAGQHRMAVLGVIGQKDLNVKIQPYWKRIIDIRHIHHWEHVKNGTYSEKAARKIFNFYFETTGIEKAENTGCFKEGEIWDMTIPTGVEALDSTSPTVMVPLDKCVDWQGFTYTAKGWHYLCETIKEYRKKPKITYRHSILYQYYSLYQPKSMFECLMCEDAYDPVNSDGPWVPLPWGMGHRRVPEEGNQHYGPNTKTFIRKEFKRLVHIYEKLKEEGYQPTHHHDGFIKGHFLKKGRDYRFLITGGQHRIAALAMLGYESILARIPPRRKRVIDLEDMMGWDQVVNGNYPPEVATHVFHMYFDLNGREKASLYGLADMDEKKYFLRGNRFVYQDIWVKGKLVKKGQRECANRYEKVKEKMKEWDDRFTVLDLGANNGYFSYRIAEDFQVPVTMIEAKKEARKIYDRNENPHVTLINRRVDVKELKELCEKQKFGVVLALSVLHHFDNYEEVIDVLFAHSKHLFIESSALEEAEGGCRDHTVEGIHKLLQAKKPETLTYTDNIRGLGKRPLMYFNNQIG
;
A
#
# COMPACT_ATOMS: atom_id res chain seq x y z
N MET A 1 -26.98 29.53 20.30
CA MET A 1 -27.94 28.42 20.05
C MET A 1 -27.32 27.45 19.05
N ALA A 2 -27.48 26.14 19.26
CA ALA A 2 -26.99 25.13 18.31
C ALA A 2 -27.78 25.21 16.99
N VAL A 3 -27.08 25.13 15.86
CA VAL A 3 -27.71 25.11 14.53
C VAL A 3 -28.48 23.79 14.38
N PRO A 4 -29.81 23.80 14.11
CA PRO A 4 -30.63 22.60 13.90
C PRO A 4 -30.08 21.72 12.78
N ARG A 5 -30.20 20.39 12.92
CA ARG A 5 -29.55 19.42 12.04
C ARG A 5 -30.52 18.37 11.50
N GLY A 6 -30.34 17.97 10.25
CA GLY A 6 -31.06 16.83 9.69
C GLY A 6 -32.58 17.02 9.76
N PHE A 7 -33.30 16.06 10.35
CA PHE A 7 -34.76 16.16 10.49
C PHE A 7 -35.22 17.23 11.49
N SER A 8 -34.43 17.50 12.54
CA SER A 8 -34.76 18.60 13.48
C SER A 8 -34.64 19.97 12.82
N ALA A 9 -33.90 20.05 11.71
CA ALA A 9 -33.86 21.25 10.91
C ALA A 9 -35.22 21.59 10.32
N LEU A 10 -36.06 20.62 9.94
CA LEU A 10 -37.36 20.87 9.30
C LEU A 10 -38.29 21.62 10.25
N GLU A 11 -38.42 21.11 11.47
CA GLU A 11 -39.39 21.56 12.49
C GLU A 11 -38.88 22.77 13.29
N SER A 12 -37.63 23.22 13.07
CA SER A 12 -37.07 24.38 13.75
C SER A 12 -37.49 25.72 13.12
N SER A 13 -37.58 26.78 13.93
CA SER A 13 -37.77 28.16 13.47
C SER A 13 -36.47 28.86 13.03
N ALA A 14 -35.30 28.25 13.20
CA ALA A 14 -34.02 28.90 12.89
C ALA A 14 -33.87 29.21 11.38
N GLU A 15 -33.35 30.38 11.03
CA GLU A 15 -33.08 30.71 9.62
C GLU A 15 -31.93 29.91 9.02
N ILE A 16 -30.91 29.63 9.84
CA ILE A 16 -29.74 28.86 9.46
C ILE A 16 -29.92 27.45 10.01
N VAL A 17 -29.79 26.47 9.13
CA VAL A 17 -29.87 25.05 9.45
C VAL A 17 -28.68 24.32 8.85
N ASN A 18 -28.32 23.20 9.46
CA ASN A 18 -27.25 22.35 8.97
C ASN A 18 -27.87 21.09 8.36
N ILE A 19 -27.47 20.78 7.14
CA ILE A 19 -28.02 19.64 6.39
C ILE A 19 -26.89 18.80 5.78
N PRO A 20 -27.08 17.49 5.62
CA PRO A 20 -26.20 16.68 4.80
C PRO A 20 -26.29 17.11 3.34
N LEU A 21 -25.15 17.29 2.69
CA LEU A 21 -25.05 17.63 1.26
C LEU A 21 -25.74 16.58 0.39
N ALA A 22 -25.69 15.31 0.81
CA ALA A 22 -26.37 14.20 0.13
C ALA A 22 -27.90 14.34 0.06
N MET A 23 -28.49 15.21 0.88
CA MET A 23 -29.93 15.50 0.86
C MET A 23 -30.27 16.68 -0.04
N CYS A 24 -29.27 17.34 -0.63
CA CYS A 24 -29.44 18.51 -1.47
C CYS A 24 -29.66 18.13 -2.93
N CYS A 25 -30.62 18.79 -3.56
CA CYS A 25 -30.86 18.70 -4.99
C CYS A 25 -31.08 20.09 -5.59
N ASP A 26 -30.85 20.22 -6.89
CA ASP A 26 -31.18 21.42 -7.64
C ASP A 26 -32.70 21.52 -7.87
N TRP A 27 -33.15 22.47 -8.69
CA TRP A 27 -34.58 22.59 -8.94
C TRP A 27 -35.14 21.54 -9.89
N GLN A 28 -34.31 20.84 -10.66
CA GLN A 28 -34.72 19.76 -11.57
C GLN A 28 -34.48 18.37 -10.96
N GLY A 29 -33.95 18.27 -9.73
CA GLY A 29 -33.63 16.99 -9.09
C GLY A 29 -32.21 16.46 -9.37
N PHE A 30 -31.33 17.22 -10.03
CA PHE A 30 -29.91 16.87 -10.07
C PHE A 30 -29.31 16.93 -8.65
N THR A 31 -28.50 15.94 -8.30
CA THR A 31 -27.88 15.84 -6.97
C THR A 31 -26.37 16.05 -7.06
N TYR A 32 -25.78 16.60 -6.00
CA TYR A 32 -24.41 17.14 -6.05
C TYR A 32 -23.33 16.14 -5.57
N THR A 33 -23.73 14.96 -5.07
CA THR A 33 -22.80 13.93 -4.58
C THR A 33 -22.29 13.04 -5.71
N LYS A 34 -21.36 12.13 -5.40
CA LYS A 34 -20.88 11.11 -6.35
C LYS A 34 -21.92 10.04 -6.70
N SER A 35 -22.91 9.85 -5.83
CA SER A 35 -24.00 8.86 -6.02
C SER A 35 -25.10 9.36 -6.97
N GLY A 36 -24.89 10.52 -7.58
CA GLY A 36 -25.79 11.13 -8.52
C GLY A 36 -25.01 11.99 -9.50
N TRP A 37 -25.73 12.83 -10.23
CA TRP A 37 -25.13 13.59 -11.32
C TRP A 37 -25.55 15.04 -11.27
N HIS A 38 -24.59 15.94 -11.43
CA HIS A 38 -24.82 17.36 -11.62
C HIS A 38 -23.76 17.93 -12.55
N TYR A 39 -24.18 18.56 -13.64
CA TYR A 39 -23.33 19.07 -14.73
C TYR A 39 -22.14 19.93 -14.26
N PHE A 40 -22.33 20.85 -13.29
CA PHE A 40 -21.20 21.58 -12.70
C PHE A 40 -20.25 20.71 -11.86
N GLY A 41 -20.79 19.71 -11.14
CA GLY A 41 -19.98 18.78 -10.35
C GLY A 41 -19.12 17.92 -11.26
N GLU A 42 -19.71 17.38 -12.33
CA GLU A 42 -19.00 16.58 -13.33
C GLU A 42 -18.00 17.39 -14.14
N MET A 43 -18.32 18.63 -14.51
CA MET A 43 -17.34 19.54 -15.11
C MET A 43 -16.13 19.77 -14.21
N LEU A 44 -16.33 19.90 -12.89
CA LEU A 44 -15.22 20.02 -11.94
C LEU A 44 -14.45 18.71 -11.78
N ARG A 45 -15.10 17.55 -11.80
CA ARG A 45 -14.40 16.25 -11.81
C ARG A 45 -13.55 16.10 -13.06
N GLU A 46 -14.11 16.43 -14.21
CA GLU A 46 -13.41 16.47 -15.50
C GLU A 46 -12.21 17.43 -15.45
N TYR A 47 -12.39 18.63 -14.88
CA TYR A 47 -11.30 19.60 -14.67
C TYR A 47 -10.19 19.05 -13.75
N LYS A 48 -10.53 18.34 -12.67
CA LYS A 48 -9.51 17.75 -11.76
C LYS A 48 -8.63 16.72 -12.48
N VAL A 49 -9.17 16.04 -13.47
CA VAL A 49 -8.42 15.09 -14.32
C VAL A 49 -7.71 15.81 -15.47
N LYS A 50 -8.33 16.86 -16.03
CA LYS A 50 -7.82 17.64 -17.17
C LYS A 50 -7.78 19.14 -16.83
N PRO A 51 -6.76 19.62 -16.07
CA PRO A 51 -6.72 21.01 -15.59
C PRO A 51 -6.64 22.09 -16.67
N LYS A 52 -6.36 21.71 -17.92
CA LYS A 52 -6.30 22.61 -19.10
C LYS A 52 -7.47 22.42 -20.06
N ILE A 53 -8.61 21.93 -19.57
CA ILE A 53 -9.77 21.64 -20.41
C ILE A 53 -10.29 22.89 -21.15
N ASN A 54 -10.51 22.73 -22.46
CA ASN A 54 -11.17 23.75 -23.28
C ASN A 54 -12.68 23.63 -23.12
N TYR A 55 -13.38 24.75 -22.89
CA TYR A 55 -14.84 24.74 -22.71
C TYR A 55 -15.58 24.08 -23.88
N ARG A 56 -15.09 24.22 -25.12
CA ARG A 56 -15.72 23.61 -26.31
C ARG A 56 -15.80 22.09 -26.25
N ASN A 57 -14.86 21.48 -25.54
CA ASN A 57 -14.75 20.03 -25.38
C ASN A 57 -15.15 19.56 -23.98
N SER A 58 -15.76 20.44 -23.18
CA SER A 58 -16.13 20.12 -21.80
C SER A 58 -17.46 19.39 -21.72
N ILE A 59 -17.61 18.57 -20.68
CA ILE A 59 -18.87 17.92 -20.33
C ILE A 59 -19.99 18.94 -20.11
N LEU A 60 -19.65 20.16 -19.67
CA LEU A 60 -20.61 21.25 -19.50
C LEU A 60 -21.17 21.75 -20.85
N LYS A 61 -20.33 21.85 -21.89
CA LYS A 61 -20.77 22.20 -23.24
C LYS A 61 -21.66 21.10 -23.81
N LYS A 62 -21.23 19.84 -23.69
CA LYS A 62 -22.00 18.66 -24.11
C LYS A 62 -23.38 18.63 -23.43
N TYR A 63 -23.43 18.90 -22.13
CA TYR A 63 -24.69 19.00 -21.38
C TYR A 63 -25.63 20.06 -21.96
N TYR A 64 -25.16 21.29 -22.16
CA TYR A 64 -26.02 22.34 -22.71
C TYR A 64 -26.43 22.09 -24.17
N ASP A 65 -25.59 21.42 -24.96
CA ASP A 65 -25.93 21.07 -26.34
C ASP A 65 -27.03 20.01 -26.40
N ASN A 66 -27.00 19.04 -25.49
CA ASN A 66 -27.89 17.88 -25.57
C ASN A 66 -29.13 17.99 -24.68
N TYR A 67 -29.04 18.65 -23.52
CA TYR A 67 -30.17 18.82 -22.60
C TYR A 67 -30.89 20.14 -22.86
N GLN A 68 -31.91 20.08 -23.71
CA GLN A 68 -32.76 21.21 -24.12
C GLN A 68 -34.24 20.87 -23.92
N PRO A 69 -34.71 20.68 -22.66
CA PRO A 69 -36.11 20.36 -22.40
C PRO A 69 -37.01 21.51 -22.91
N LYS A 70 -38.17 21.15 -23.45
CA LYS A 70 -39.13 22.11 -24.03
C LYS A 70 -40.23 22.51 -23.06
N SER A 71 -40.35 21.81 -21.94
CA SER A 71 -41.39 22.05 -20.94
C SER A 71 -40.91 21.68 -19.53
N THR A 72 -41.61 22.19 -18.52
CA THR A 72 -41.39 21.75 -17.13
C THR A 72 -41.61 20.24 -16.99
N PHE A 73 -42.58 19.65 -17.69
CA PHE A 73 -42.88 18.22 -17.62
C PHE A 73 -41.70 17.35 -18.11
N GLU A 74 -41.03 17.76 -19.20
CA GLU A 74 -39.83 17.09 -19.71
C GLU A 74 -38.68 17.11 -18.70
N CYS A 75 -38.50 18.20 -17.93
CA CYS A 75 -37.48 18.28 -16.89
C CYS A 75 -37.63 17.20 -15.79
N PHE A 76 -38.85 16.68 -15.60
CA PHE A 76 -39.19 15.68 -14.58
C PHE A 76 -39.59 14.32 -15.17
N LEU A 77 -39.33 14.09 -16.46
CA LEU A 77 -39.71 12.86 -17.17
C LEU A 77 -41.18 12.46 -16.87
N CYS A 78 -42.06 13.45 -16.88
CA CYS A 78 -43.48 13.27 -16.61
C CYS A 78 -44.20 12.95 -17.93
N GLU A 79 -44.90 11.82 -17.97
CA GLU A 79 -45.67 11.36 -19.14
C GLU A 79 -46.86 12.27 -19.47
N GLU A 80 -47.31 13.10 -18.51
CA GLU A 80 -48.33 14.11 -18.79
C GLU A 80 -47.69 15.23 -19.60
N GLU A 81 -48.20 15.46 -20.81
CA GLU A 81 -47.69 16.49 -21.70
C GLU A 81 -48.34 17.85 -21.43
N TYR A 82 -47.70 18.89 -21.94
CA TYR A 82 -48.28 20.22 -21.99
C TYR A 82 -49.62 20.19 -22.75
N ASP A 83 -50.71 20.44 -22.02
CA ASP A 83 -52.03 20.71 -22.58
C ASP A 83 -52.27 22.23 -22.71
N PRO A 84 -52.38 22.80 -23.93
CA PRO A 84 -52.64 24.24 -24.13
C PRO A 84 -54.01 24.69 -23.62
N LEU A 85 -54.94 23.78 -23.34
CA LEU A 85 -56.23 24.11 -22.71
C LEU A 85 -56.09 24.30 -21.19
N ARG A 86 -55.07 23.70 -20.57
CA ARG A 86 -54.80 23.78 -19.11
C ARG A 86 -53.63 24.70 -18.77
N HIS A 87 -52.75 24.96 -19.73
CA HIS A 87 -51.48 25.65 -19.52
C HIS A 87 -51.32 26.82 -20.49
N SER A 88 -50.95 27.98 -19.96
CA SER A 88 -50.64 29.16 -20.76
C SER A 88 -49.20 29.17 -21.31
N THR A 89 -48.34 28.27 -20.83
CA THR A 89 -46.94 28.14 -21.25
C THR A 89 -46.42 26.72 -20.99
N PRO A 90 -45.52 26.19 -21.83
CA PRO A 90 -44.82 24.92 -21.56
C PRO A 90 -43.99 24.95 -20.26
N TRP A 91 -43.59 26.14 -19.82
CA TRP A 91 -42.79 26.35 -18.60
C TRP A 91 -43.67 26.63 -17.39
N VAL A 92 -44.56 25.70 -17.12
CA VAL A 92 -45.48 25.76 -15.98
C VAL A 92 -44.67 25.80 -14.67
N THR A 93 -45.08 26.62 -13.71
CA THR A 93 -44.48 26.61 -12.37
C THR A 93 -44.67 25.25 -11.68
N LEU A 94 -43.83 24.93 -10.69
CA LEU A 94 -43.94 23.68 -9.97
C LEU A 94 -45.27 23.59 -9.21
N PRO A 95 -45.82 22.37 -8.98
CA PRO A 95 -47.18 22.21 -8.48
C PRO A 95 -47.50 22.97 -7.17
N TRP A 96 -46.49 23.20 -6.33
CA TRP A 96 -46.59 23.85 -5.01
C TRP A 96 -46.01 25.28 -4.96
N LYS A 97 -45.63 25.88 -6.09
CA LYS A 97 -44.90 27.15 -6.13
C LYS A 97 -45.70 28.23 -6.85
N SER A 98 -45.91 29.37 -6.20
CA SER A 98 -46.70 30.49 -6.71
C SER A 98 -46.07 31.28 -7.86
N SER A 99 -44.75 31.16 -8.09
CA SER A 99 -44.09 31.83 -9.21
C SER A 99 -42.85 31.10 -9.71
N PHE A 100 -42.69 31.06 -11.03
CA PHE A 100 -41.54 30.47 -11.70
C PHE A 100 -41.21 31.30 -12.94
N GLN A 101 -39.97 31.77 -13.00
CA GLN A 101 -39.44 32.43 -14.17
C GLN A 101 -38.16 31.70 -14.54
N VAL A 102 -38.10 31.26 -15.80
CA VAL A 102 -36.91 30.66 -16.38
C VAL A 102 -36.56 31.46 -17.61
N SER A 103 -35.31 31.93 -17.67
CA SER A 103 -34.77 32.46 -18.90
C SER A 103 -34.54 31.30 -19.86
N LEU A 104 -35.09 31.39 -21.07
CA LEU A 104 -34.91 30.35 -22.09
C LEU A 104 -33.57 30.50 -22.83
N SER A 105 -32.90 31.63 -22.70
CA SER A 105 -31.56 31.89 -23.23
C SER A 105 -30.56 32.14 -22.09
N ASP A 106 -29.32 31.66 -22.24
CA ASP A 106 -28.20 31.89 -21.32
C ASP A 106 -28.56 31.65 -19.85
N ASN A 107 -29.08 30.45 -19.58
CA ASN A 107 -29.50 30.01 -18.26
C ASN A 107 -28.59 28.89 -17.72
N GLN A 108 -28.51 28.78 -16.39
CA GLN A 108 -27.59 27.84 -15.73
C GLN A 108 -28.09 26.40 -15.70
N HIS A 109 -29.26 26.09 -16.26
CA HIS A 109 -30.01 24.88 -15.94
C HIS A 109 -30.14 23.93 -17.11
N PHE A 110 -30.24 24.45 -18.32
CA PHE A 110 -30.33 23.69 -19.56
C PHE A 110 -29.93 24.58 -20.74
N GLY A 111 -29.77 24.00 -21.92
CA GLY A 111 -29.42 24.74 -23.12
C GLY A 111 -30.58 24.89 -24.11
N PRO A 112 -30.29 25.44 -25.31
CA PRO A 112 -28.98 25.85 -25.78
C PRO A 112 -28.52 27.17 -25.15
N ASN A 113 -27.22 27.31 -24.88
CA ASN A 113 -26.63 28.54 -24.36
C ASN A 113 -25.49 29.03 -25.25
N SER A 114 -25.23 30.33 -25.23
CA SER A 114 -24.14 30.94 -25.98
C SER A 114 -22.77 30.43 -25.53
N ASN A 115 -21.83 30.30 -26.46
CA ASN A 115 -20.45 29.93 -26.14
C ASN A 115 -19.81 30.86 -25.10
N THR A 116 -20.17 32.16 -25.14
CA THR A 116 -19.72 33.16 -24.16
C THR A 116 -20.22 32.84 -22.76
N PHE A 117 -21.50 32.47 -22.61
CA PHE A 117 -22.07 32.07 -21.33
C PHE A 117 -21.41 30.81 -20.77
N ILE A 118 -21.30 29.76 -21.59
CA ILE A 118 -20.71 28.47 -21.16
C ILE A 118 -19.26 28.66 -20.70
N ARG A 119 -18.47 29.44 -21.44
CA ARG A 119 -17.09 29.77 -21.06
C ARG A 119 -17.02 30.51 -19.72
N LYS A 120 -17.91 31.50 -19.50
CA LYS A 120 -17.97 32.26 -18.24
C LYS A 120 -18.32 31.34 -17.06
N GLU A 121 -19.29 30.45 -17.23
CA GLU A 121 -19.71 29.50 -16.19
C GLU A 121 -18.59 28.51 -15.82
N LEU A 122 -17.86 27.99 -16.81
CA LEU A 122 -16.69 27.13 -16.57
C LEU A 122 -15.62 27.85 -15.75
N VAL A 123 -15.20 29.05 -16.18
CA VAL A 123 -14.16 29.83 -15.48
C VAL A 123 -14.61 30.19 -14.07
N ARG A 124 -15.85 30.66 -13.92
CA ARG A 124 -16.45 31.03 -12.62
C ARG A 124 -16.45 29.86 -11.64
N THR A 125 -16.85 28.69 -12.11
CA THR A 125 -16.98 27.49 -11.27
C THR A 125 -15.60 26.96 -10.84
N ILE A 126 -14.61 26.94 -11.74
CA ILE A 126 -13.23 26.57 -11.42
C ILE A 126 -12.61 27.57 -10.42
N SER A 127 -12.83 28.86 -10.63
CA SER A 127 -12.33 29.91 -9.72
C SER A 127 -12.93 29.77 -8.31
N LEU A 128 -14.20 29.38 -8.24
CA LEU A 128 -14.87 29.09 -6.98
C LEU A 128 -14.37 27.81 -6.31
N TYR A 129 -14.06 26.77 -7.10
CA TYR A 129 -13.44 25.53 -6.62
C TYR A 129 -12.15 25.81 -5.86
N HIS A 130 -11.19 26.50 -6.48
CA HIS A 130 -9.91 26.84 -5.85
C HIS A 130 -10.08 27.67 -4.58
N ARG A 131 -11.02 28.62 -4.58
CA ARG A 131 -11.29 29.46 -3.41
C ARG A 131 -11.85 28.64 -2.24
N LEU A 132 -12.83 27.79 -2.50
CA LEU A 132 -13.45 26.97 -1.44
C LEU A 132 -12.54 25.83 -1.00
N GLU A 133 -11.68 25.31 -1.86
CA GLU A 133 -10.65 24.32 -1.50
C GLU A 133 -9.61 24.94 -0.56
N ALA A 134 -9.16 26.17 -0.85
CA ALA A 134 -8.16 26.85 -0.03
C ALA A 134 -8.70 27.39 1.31
N GLN A 135 -9.94 27.90 1.33
CA GLN A 135 -10.47 28.67 2.47
C GLN A 135 -11.60 27.94 3.22
N GLY A 136 -12.13 26.87 2.64
CA GLY A 136 -13.35 26.22 3.11
C GLY A 136 -14.62 27.05 2.87
N TYR A 137 -15.77 26.48 3.22
CA TYR A 137 -17.06 27.16 3.12
C TYR A 137 -17.30 28.10 4.30
N GLN A 138 -17.23 29.42 4.04
CA GLN A 138 -17.37 30.46 5.06
C GLN A 138 -18.50 31.45 4.70
N PRO A 139 -19.77 31.01 4.73
CA PRO A 139 -20.91 31.80 4.26
C PRO A 139 -21.15 33.10 5.03
N GLN A 140 -20.71 33.18 6.28
CA GLN A 140 -20.83 34.36 7.12
C GLN A 140 -19.99 35.56 6.67
N LYS A 141 -18.96 35.34 5.84
CA LYS A 141 -18.04 36.41 5.39
C LYS A 141 -18.63 37.31 4.32
N ASN A 142 -19.75 36.93 3.70
CA ASN A 142 -20.37 37.69 2.61
C ASN A 142 -21.88 37.78 2.83
N LYS A 143 -22.48 38.92 2.49
CA LYS A 143 -23.94 39.16 2.61
C LYS A 143 -24.79 38.06 1.95
N ASP A 144 -24.35 37.56 0.80
CA ASP A 144 -24.99 36.45 0.06
C ASP A 144 -24.19 35.13 0.13
N GLY A 145 -23.41 34.93 1.20
CA GLY A 145 -22.52 33.78 1.36
C GLY A 145 -23.23 32.44 1.59
N TYR A 146 -24.44 32.44 2.15
CA TYR A 146 -25.22 31.22 2.41
C TYR A 146 -25.82 30.63 1.13
N ILE A 147 -25.75 29.30 1.02
CA ILE A 147 -26.59 28.55 0.09
C ILE A 147 -28.01 28.57 0.65
N ARG A 148 -29.01 28.84 -0.21
CA ARG A 148 -30.41 28.97 0.18
C ARG A 148 -31.28 27.86 -0.41
N GLY A 149 -32.39 27.56 0.27
CA GLY A 149 -33.34 26.55 -0.17
C GLY A 149 -34.51 26.33 0.79
N HIS A 150 -35.30 25.29 0.53
CA HIS A 150 -36.43 24.86 1.35
C HIS A 150 -36.54 23.33 1.30
N PHE A 151 -37.36 22.76 2.19
CA PHE A 151 -37.50 21.31 2.34
C PHE A 151 -38.66 20.76 1.50
N LEU A 152 -38.43 19.60 0.89
CA LEU A 152 -39.46 18.68 0.39
C LEU A 152 -39.51 17.49 1.37
N LYS A 153 -40.69 17.09 1.85
CA LYS A 153 -40.86 16.02 2.85
C LYS A 153 -41.75 14.88 2.30
N LYS A 154 -41.25 13.64 2.37
CA LYS A 154 -41.94 12.39 2.02
C LYS A 154 -41.80 11.40 3.17
N GLY A 155 -42.80 11.36 4.05
CA GLY A 155 -42.76 10.50 5.25
C GLY A 155 -41.58 10.86 6.17
N LYS A 156 -40.67 9.90 6.40
CA LYS A 156 -39.44 10.06 7.18
C LYS A 156 -38.23 10.50 6.36
N ASN A 157 -38.41 10.76 5.05
CA ASN A 157 -37.37 11.22 4.15
C ASN A 157 -37.60 12.68 3.75
N TYR A 158 -36.53 13.40 3.39
CA TYR A 158 -36.62 14.77 2.89
C TYR A 158 -35.59 15.05 1.79
N ARG A 159 -35.78 16.15 1.08
CA ARG A 159 -34.78 16.77 0.21
C ARG A 159 -34.69 18.25 0.54
N PHE A 160 -33.49 18.81 0.49
CA PHE A 160 -33.29 20.24 0.53
C PHE A 160 -33.10 20.76 -0.88
N LYS A 161 -34.13 21.44 -1.39
CA LYS A 161 -34.13 21.97 -2.74
C LYS A 161 -33.42 23.33 -2.77
N VAL A 162 -32.27 23.39 -3.44
CA VAL A 162 -31.42 24.58 -3.53
C VAL A 162 -32.09 25.64 -4.42
N SER A 163 -32.32 26.82 -3.86
CA SER A 163 -32.86 28.00 -4.55
C SER A 163 -31.79 29.02 -4.92
N ALA A 164 -30.66 29.07 -4.19
CA ALA A 164 -29.54 29.96 -4.52
C ALA A 164 -28.19 29.38 -4.07
N GLY A 165 -27.14 29.60 -4.86
CA GLY A 165 -25.79 29.11 -4.56
C GLY A 165 -25.44 27.75 -5.18
N GLN A 166 -26.08 27.41 -6.31
CA GLN A 166 -25.89 26.19 -7.09
C GLN A 166 -24.40 25.86 -7.34
N HIS A 167 -23.59 26.82 -7.81
CA HIS A 167 -22.14 26.60 -8.02
C HIS A 167 -21.40 26.22 -6.74
N ARG A 168 -21.72 26.87 -5.62
CA ARG A 168 -21.09 26.55 -4.33
C ARG A 168 -21.46 25.14 -3.89
N MET A 169 -22.73 24.75 -4.07
CA MET A 169 -23.17 23.41 -3.73
C MET A 169 -22.45 22.35 -4.58
N ALA A 170 -22.34 22.56 -5.89
CA ALA A 170 -21.60 21.66 -6.79
C ALA A 170 -20.11 21.54 -6.41
N VAL A 171 -19.44 22.68 -6.14
CA VAL A 171 -18.04 22.70 -5.67
C VAL A 171 -17.89 21.91 -4.36
N LEU A 172 -18.77 22.14 -3.40
CA LEU A 172 -18.72 21.45 -2.10
C LEU A 172 -18.96 19.95 -2.24
N GLY A 173 -19.81 19.54 -3.18
CA GLY A 173 -20.00 18.13 -3.52
C GLY A 173 -18.74 17.47 -4.08
N VAL A 174 -17.95 18.19 -4.88
CA VAL A 174 -16.67 17.71 -5.44
C VAL A 174 -15.53 17.71 -4.42
N ILE A 175 -15.49 18.70 -3.52
CA ILE A 175 -14.55 18.75 -2.39
C ILE A 175 -14.83 17.61 -1.39
N GLY A 176 -16.08 17.15 -1.31
CA GLY A 176 -16.51 16.08 -0.40
C GLY A 176 -17.06 16.60 0.93
N GLN A 177 -17.64 17.80 0.95
CA GLN A 177 -18.33 18.34 2.10
C GLN A 177 -19.53 17.44 2.47
N LYS A 178 -19.56 16.91 3.70
CA LYS A 178 -20.66 16.05 4.14
C LYS A 178 -21.88 16.82 4.62
N ASP A 179 -21.65 17.84 5.44
CA ASP A 179 -22.72 18.67 6.02
C ASP A 179 -22.39 20.15 5.84
N LEU A 180 -23.40 21.00 5.70
CA LEU A 180 -23.18 22.43 5.54
C LEU A 180 -24.31 23.26 6.13
N ASN A 181 -23.96 24.46 6.58
CA ASN A 181 -24.92 25.45 7.04
C ASN A 181 -25.56 26.14 5.82
N VAL A 182 -26.85 25.96 5.67
CA VAL A 182 -27.67 26.61 4.65
C VAL A 182 -28.65 27.57 5.32
N LYS A 183 -29.18 28.51 4.54
CA LYS A 183 -30.20 29.46 4.99
C LYS A 183 -31.54 29.12 4.35
N ILE A 184 -32.61 29.10 5.12
CA ILE A 184 -33.97 28.93 4.56
C ILE A 184 -34.29 30.12 3.67
N GLN A 185 -34.87 29.84 2.50
CA GLN A 185 -35.26 30.87 1.55
C GLN A 185 -36.33 31.78 2.19
N PRO A 186 -36.09 33.10 2.29
CA PRO A 186 -37.07 34.03 2.86
C PRO A 186 -38.37 34.05 2.06
N TYR A 187 -39.48 34.24 2.76
CA TYR A 187 -40.84 34.36 2.20
C TYR A 187 -41.37 33.12 1.45
N TRP A 188 -40.61 32.02 1.43
CA TRP A 188 -41.05 30.75 0.85
C TRP A 188 -41.52 29.82 1.95
N LYS A 189 -42.47 28.92 1.61
CA LYS A 189 -42.88 27.87 2.53
C LYS A 189 -41.68 26.98 2.85
N ARG A 190 -41.35 26.89 4.15
CA ARG A 190 -40.20 26.15 4.67
C ARG A 190 -40.21 24.66 4.31
N ILE A 191 -41.38 24.03 4.39
CA ILE A 191 -41.58 22.61 4.10
C ILE A 191 -42.74 22.43 3.12
N ILE A 192 -42.47 21.77 2.00
CA ILE A 192 -43.48 21.21 1.11
C ILE A 192 -43.62 19.73 1.43
N ASP A 193 -44.78 19.33 1.94
CA ASP A 193 -45.07 17.96 2.33
C ASP A 193 -46.06 17.33 1.35
N ILE A 194 -45.72 16.15 0.82
CA ILE A 194 -46.56 15.42 -0.14
C ILE A 194 -47.92 15.05 0.41
N ARG A 195 -48.08 14.94 1.74
CA ARG A 195 -49.38 14.70 2.38
C ARG A 195 -50.39 15.80 2.10
N HIS A 196 -49.92 16.98 1.72
CA HIS A 196 -50.76 18.15 1.41
C HIS A 196 -50.93 18.39 -0.09
N ILE A 197 -50.71 17.38 -0.94
CA ILE A 197 -50.76 17.52 -2.40
C ILE A 197 -52.07 18.13 -2.92
N HIS A 198 -53.22 17.75 -2.36
CA HIS A 198 -54.53 18.29 -2.77
C HIS A 198 -54.72 19.79 -2.41
N HIS A 199 -53.86 20.33 -1.55
CA HIS A 199 -53.86 21.74 -1.16
C HIS A 199 -52.81 22.57 -1.90
N TRP A 200 -52.02 21.96 -2.79
CA TRP A 200 -51.06 22.71 -3.60
C TRP A 200 -51.81 23.56 -4.63
N GLU A 201 -51.36 24.80 -4.79
CA GLU A 201 -52.03 25.83 -5.59
C GLU A 201 -52.39 25.33 -7.00
N HIS A 202 -51.42 24.72 -7.68
CA HIS A 202 -51.59 24.27 -9.06
C HIS A 202 -52.26 22.90 -9.19
N VAL A 203 -52.46 22.19 -8.09
CA VAL A 203 -53.32 20.98 -8.07
C VAL A 203 -54.77 21.41 -7.86
N LYS A 204 -55.00 22.35 -6.93
CA LYS A 204 -56.34 22.86 -6.58
C LYS A 204 -57.02 23.58 -7.75
N ASN A 205 -56.27 24.32 -8.56
CA ASN A 205 -56.79 25.08 -9.70
C ASN A 205 -56.85 24.27 -11.01
N GLY A 206 -56.48 22.97 -10.99
CA GLY A 206 -56.51 22.10 -12.16
C GLY A 206 -55.35 22.25 -13.15
N THR A 207 -54.34 23.08 -12.85
CA THR A 207 -53.12 23.18 -13.69
C THR A 207 -52.36 21.85 -13.75
N TYR A 208 -52.30 21.09 -12.65
CA TYR A 208 -51.76 19.73 -12.62
C TYR A 208 -52.82 18.74 -12.16
N SER A 209 -52.86 17.57 -12.82
CA SER A 209 -53.46 16.40 -12.20
C SER A 209 -52.70 16.04 -10.92
N GLU A 210 -53.39 15.43 -9.94
CA GLU A 210 -52.71 14.93 -8.75
C GLU A 210 -51.64 13.89 -9.11
N LYS A 211 -51.88 13.09 -10.16
CA LYS A 211 -50.93 12.09 -10.67
C LYS A 211 -49.64 12.75 -11.15
N ALA A 212 -49.71 13.80 -11.98
CA ALA A 212 -48.51 14.52 -12.43
C ALA A 212 -47.82 15.27 -11.29
N ALA A 213 -48.57 15.96 -10.43
CA ALA A 213 -47.99 16.66 -9.30
C ALA A 213 -47.24 15.69 -8.36
N ARG A 214 -47.79 14.50 -8.15
CA ARG A 214 -47.16 13.43 -7.38
C ARG A 214 -45.91 12.91 -8.07
N LYS A 215 -45.94 12.68 -9.39
CA LYS A 215 -44.77 12.24 -10.19
C LYS A 215 -43.63 13.25 -10.10
N ILE A 216 -43.92 14.54 -10.32
CA ILE A 216 -42.94 15.65 -10.23
C ILE A 216 -42.35 15.73 -8.82
N PHE A 217 -43.17 15.64 -7.77
CA PHE A 217 -42.66 15.67 -6.39
C PHE A 217 -41.78 14.45 -6.09
N ASN A 218 -42.23 13.27 -6.47
CA ASN A 218 -41.54 12.01 -6.25
C ASN A 218 -40.20 11.94 -6.99
N PHE A 219 -40.09 12.62 -8.13
CA PHE A 219 -38.86 12.70 -8.92
C PHE A 219 -37.66 13.11 -8.07
N TYR A 220 -37.79 14.11 -7.18
CA TYR A 220 -36.70 14.55 -6.30
C TYR A 220 -36.20 13.47 -5.31
N PHE A 221 -37.00 12.44 -5.05
CA PHE A 221 -36.68 11.34 -4.15
C PHE A 221 -36.23 10.08 -4.89
N GLU A 222 -36.67 9.91 -6.13
CA GLU A 222 -36.53 8.70 -6.93
C GLU A 222 -35.40 8.81 -7.96
N THR A 223 -34.95 10.03 -8.29
CA THR A 223 -33.88 10.25 -9.25
C THR A 223 -32.68 10.97 -8.64
N THR A 224 -31.54 10.88 -9.32
CA THR A 224 -30.28 11.48 -8.87
C THR A 224 -29.69 12.45 -9.89
N GLY A 225 -30.28 12.51 -11.08
CA GLY A 225 -29.80 13.26 -12.22
C GLY A 225 -29.07 12.41 -13.25
N ILE A 226 -28.66 11.19 -12.88
CA ILE A 226 -28.01 10.21 -13.79
C ILE A 226 -28.94 9.89 -14.96
N GLU A 227 -30.22 9.67 -14.66
CA GLU A 227 -31.26 9.29 -15.62
C GLU A 227 -31.39 10.34 -16.75
N LYS A 228 -31.26 11.63 -16.39
CA LYS A 228 -31.26 12.73 -17.36
C LYS A 228 -29.95 12.83 -18.13
N ALA A 229 -28.82 12.54 -17.46
CA ALA A 229 -27.52 12.53 -18.12
C ALA A 229 -27.42 11.41 -19.17
N GLU A 230 -27.99 10.23 -18.87
CA GLU A 230 -28.13 9.09 -19.78
C GLU A 230 -28.97 9.46 -21.00
N ASN A 231 -30.19 9.97 -20.77
CA ASN A 231 -31.11 10.36 -21.83
C ASN A 231 -30.55 11.44 -22.77
N THR A 232 -29.61 12.25 -22.30
CA THR A 232 -28.98 13.33 -23.07
C THR A 232 -27.64 12.92 -23.68
N GLY A 233 -27.26 11.65 -23.57
CA GLY A 233 -25.96 11.15 -24.04
C GLY A 233 -24.76 11.84 -23.39
N CYS A 234 -24.98 12.58 -22.30
CA CYS A 234 -23.96 13.23 -21.48
C CYS A 234 -23.31 12.25 -20.51
N PHE A 235 -23.82 11.03 -20.47
CA PHE A 235 -23.38 9.91 -19.67
C PHE A 235 -23.63 8.62 -20.47
N LYS A 236 -22.65 7.71 -20.49
CA LYS A 236 -22.85 6.32 -20.94
C LYS A 236 -22.80 5.42 -19.71
N GLU A 237 -23.62 4.38 -19.67
CA GLU A 237 -23.54 3.35 -18.63
C GLU A 237 -22.13 2.73 -18.68
N GLY A 238 -21.36 2.87 -17.58
CA GLY A 238 -19.92 2.56 -17.53
C GLY A 238 -18.96 3.77 -17.58
N GLU A 239 -19.47 4.98 -17.87
CA GLU A 239 -18.76 6.28 -17.74
C GLU A 239 -19.21 7.04 -16.47
N ILE A 240 -19.53 6.33 -15.38
CA ILE A 240 -19.32 6.90 -14.06
C ILE A 240 -17.82 7.16 -14.00
N TRP A 241 -17.38 8.38 -13.71
CA TRP A 241 -15.99 8.61 -13.28
C TRP A 241 -15.76 7.75 -12.05
N ASP A 242 -15.26 6.54 -12.31
CA ASP A 242 -15.07 5.53 -11.32
C ASP A 242 -13.99 6.05 -10.37
N MET A 243 -14.45 6.57 -9.23
CA MET A 243 -13.63 6.65 -8.04
C MET A 243 -13.91 5.40 -7.21
N THR A 244 -13.79 4.23 -7.82
CA THR A 244 -13.25 3.09 -7.10
C THR A 244 -11.98 3.58 -6.44
N ILE A 245 -12.02 3.60 -5.11
CA ILE A 245 -10.79 3.78 -4.35
C ILE A 245 -9.96 2.57 -4.74
N PRO A 246 -8.84 2.78 -5.46
CA PRO A 246 -8.13 1.69 -6.10
C PRO A 246 -7.77 0.65 -5.04
N THR A 247 -8.00 -0.60 -5.38
CA THR A 247 -7.89 -1.75 -4.50
C THR A 247 -7.09 -2.84 -5.17
N GLY A 248 -6.62 -3.82 -4.41
CA GLY A 248 -5.87 -4.94 -4.99
C GLY A 248 -4.61 -4.47 -5.72
N VAL A 249 -4.39 -5.05 -6.89
CA VAL A 249 -3.26 -4.73 -7.78
C VAL A 249 -3.37 -3.31 -8.34
N GLU A 250 -4.58 -2.83 -8.64
CA GLU A 250 -4.79 -1.47 -9.17
C GLU A 250 -4.29 -0.37 -8.21
N ALA A 251 -4.25 -0.64 -6.90
CA ALA A 251 -3.74 0.28 -5.90
C ALA A 251 -2.22 0.52 -6.00
N LEU A 252 -1.48 -0.42 -6.58
CA LEU A 252 -0.04 -0.34 -6.82
C LEU A 252 0.27 0.71 -7.89
N ASP A 253 -0.48 0.69 -8.98
CA ASP A 253 -0.24 1.53 -10.16
C ASP A 253 -1.04 2.85 -10.13
N SER A 254 -2.05 2.95 -9.28
CA SER A 254 -2.88 4.16 -9.17
C SER A 254 -2.12 5.37 -8.64
N THR A 255 -2.44 6.54 -9.17
CA THR A 255 -1.96 7.83 -8.66
C THR A 255 -2.73 8.33 -7.43
N SER A 256 -3.86 7.70 -7.08
CA SER A 256 -4.70 8.14 -5.96
C SER A 256 -3.95 8.07 -4.63
N PRO A 257 -3.87 9.15 -3.84
CA PRO A 257 -3.24 9.11 -2.53
C PRO A 257 -4.04 8.27 -1.53
N THR A 258 -5.30 7.94 -1.83
CA THR A 258 -6.17 7.13 -0.99
C THR A 258 -6.44 5.80 -1.68
N VAL A 259 -6.19 4.69 -0.97
CA VAL A 259 -6.29 3.32 -1.48
C VAL A 259 -7.15 2.49 -0.53
N MET A 260 -7.84 1.48 -1.06
CA MET A 260 -8.50 0.46 -0.25
C MET A 260 -7.58 -0.76 -0.19
N VAL A 261 -7.34 -1.28 1.01
CA VAL A 261 -6.39 -2.37 1.20
C VAL A 261 -7.05 -3.49 1.99
N PRO A 262 -7.07 -4.74 1.47
CA PRO A 262 -7.47 -5.90 2.25
C PRO A 262 -6.65 -6.02 3.55
N LEU A 263 -7.32 -6.30 4.66
CA LEU A 263 -6.69 -6.35 5.98
C LEU A 263 -5.65 -7.48 6.09
N ASP A 264 -5.86 -8.58 5.38
CA ASP A 264 -4.93 -9.71 5.28
C ASP A 264 -3.64 -9.39 4.51
N LYS A 265 -3.63 -8.30 3.74
CA LYS A 265 -2.42 -7.75 3.10
C LYS A 265 -1.68 -6.76 3.98
N CYS A 266 -2.25 -6.33 5.10
CA CYS A 266 -1.67 -5.32 5.97
C CYS A 266 -0.69 -5.93 6.99
N VAL A 267 0.49 -5.33 7.07
CA VAL A 267 1.57 -5.75 7.99
C VAL A 267 2.20 -4.53 8.62
N ASP A 268 2.59 -4.62 9.89
CA ASP A 268 3.36 -3.56 10.54
C ASP A 268 4.84 -3.60 10.11
N TRP A 269 5.64 -2.63 10.53
CA TRP A 269 7.05 -2.58 10.14
C TRP A 269 7.90 -3.71 10.74
N GLN A 270 7.41 -4.42 11.77
CA GLN A 270 8.08 -5.55 12.39
C GLN A 270 7.61 -6.90 11.81
N GLY A 271 6.66 -6.92 10.89
CA GLY A 271 6.11 -8.18 10.34
C GLY A 271 4.88 -8.72 11.06
N PHE A 272 4.36 -8.04 12.09
CA PHE A 272 3.10 -8.43 12.74
C PHE A 272 1.91 -8.13 11.83
N THR A 273 0.96 -9.07 11.75
CA THR A 273 -0.26 -8.92 10.94
C THR A 273 -1.50 -8.89 11.82
N TYR A 274 -2.55 -8.22 11.34
CA TYR A 274 -3.69 -7.85 12.19
C TYR A 274 -4.83 -8.88 12.19
N THR A 275 -4.80 -9.86 11.28
CA THR A 275 -5.86 -10.85 11.13
C THR A 275 -5.74 -11.98 12.16
N ALA A 276 -6.82 -12.74 12.34
CA ALA A 276 -6.84 -13.89 13.25
C ALA A 276 -5.83 -15.00 12.91
N LYS A 277 -5.43 -15.11 11.63
CA LYS A 277 -4.39 -16.06 11.18
C LYS A 277 -3.01 -15.68 11.69
N GLY A 278 -2.75 -14.38 11.84
CA GLY A 278 -1.50 -13.86 12.37
C GLY A 278 -1.55 -13.56 13.85
N TRP A 279 -0.66 -12.67 14.29
CA TRP A 279 -0.63 -12.17 15.66
C TRP A 279 -0.16 -10.72 15.67
N HIS A 280 -0.82 -9.89 16.49
CA HIS A 280 -0.40 -8.52 16.75
C HIS A 280 -0.75 -8.16 18.18
N TYR A 281 0.22 -7.64 18.94
CA TYR A 281 0.09 -7.36 20.38
C TYR A 281 -1.10 -6.44 20.71
N LEU A 282 -1.35 -5.40 19.89
CA LEU A 282 -2.53 -4.54 20.03
C LEU A 282 -3.86 -5.28 19.78
N CYS A 283 -3.94 -6.16 18.78
CA CYS A 283 -5.14 -6.95 18.51
C CYS A 283 -5.46 -7.89 19.69
N GLU A 284 -4.45 -8.60 20.18
CA GLU A 284 -4.61 -9.53 21.30
C GLU A 284 -4.94 -8.80 22.60
N THR A 285 -4.40 -7.60 22.82
CA THR A 285 -4.79 -6.75 23.96
C THR A 285 -6.27 -6.35 23.89
N ILE A 286 -6.76 -5.95 22.72
CA ILE A 286 -8.20 -5.63 22.54
C ILE A 286 -9.05 -6.88 22.75
N LYS A 287 -8.63 -8.03 22.20
CA LYS A 287 -9.34 -9.31 22.36
C LYS A 287 -9.42 -9.74 23.82
N GLU A 288 -8.35 -9.55 24.59
CA GLU A 288 -8.34 -9.80 26.03
C GLU A 288 -9.28 -8.84 26.78
N TYR A 289 -9.21 -7.55 26.48
CA TYR A 289 -10.12 -6.54 27.04
C TYR A 289 -11.60 -6.85 26.73
N ARG A 290 -11.93 -7.30 25.51
CA ARG A 290 -13.30 -7.72 25.14
C ARG A 290 -13.81 -8.87 26.00
N LYS A 291 -12.93 -9.81 26.36
CA LYS A 291 -13.27 -10.93 27.26
C LYS A 291 -13.36 -10.48 28.72
N LYS A 292 -12.53 -9.52 29.13
CA LYS A 292 -12.41 -9.03 30.52
C LYS A 292 -12.40 -7.48 30.56
N PRO A 293 -13.55 -6.79 30.46
CA PRO A 293 -13.57 -5.33 30.34
C PRO A 293 -12.99 -4.57 31.55
N LYS A 294 -12.90 -5.22 32.72
CA LYS A 294 -12.30 -4.64 33.95
C LYS A 294 -10.80 -4.89 34.07
N ILE A 295 -10.15 -5.49 33.06
CA ILE A 295 -8.71 -5.77 33.10
C ILE A 295 -7.91 -4.46 33.23
N THR A 296 -6.86 -4.51 34.04
CA THR A 296 -5.94 -3.39 34.21
C THR A 296 -4.68 -3.62 33.37
N TYR A 297 -4.02 -2.54 32.96
CA TYR A 297 -2.82 -2.64 32.10
C TYR A 297 -1.73 -3.57 32.67
N ARG A 298 -1.59 -3.71 34.00
CA ARG A 298 -0.56 -4.58 34.60
C ARG A 298 -0.77 -6.07 34.34
N HIS A 299 -2.00 -6.45 34.06
CA HIS A 299 -2.38 -7.84 33.83
C HIS A 299 -2.65 -8.13 32.36
N SER A 300 -2.38 -7.17 31.46
CA SER A 300 -2.71 -7.32 30.05
C SER A 300 -1.57 -7.90 29.22
N ILE A 301 -1.92 -8.49 28.07
CA ILE A 301 -0.96 -8.94 27.04
C ILE A 301 -0.02 -7.81 26.63
N LEU A 302 -0.49 -6.56 26.57
CA LEU A 302 0.35 -5.41 26.24
C LEU A 302 1.52 -5.25 27.23
N TYR A 303 1.27 -5.43 28.53
CA TYR A 303 2.30 -5.33 29.55
C TYR A 303 3.27 -6.51 29.47
N GLN A 304 2.78 -7.73 29.26
CA GLN A 304 3.63 -8.90 29.06
C GLN A 304 4.53 -8.73 27.83
N TYR A 305 3.95 -8.30 26.70
CA TYR A 305 4.68 -8.05 25.45
C TYR A 305 5.82 -7.04 25.66
N TYR A 306 5.56 -5.86 26.23
CA TYR A 306 6.63 -4.88 26.48
C TYR A 306 7.64 -5.34 27.54
N SER A 307 7.27 -6.25 28.44
CA SER A 307 8.19 -6.79 29.44
C SER A 307 9.12 -7.84 28.85
N LEU A 308 8.63 -8.64 27.89
CA LEU A 308 9.35 -9.79 27.35
C LEU A 308 10.09 -9.46 26.04
N TYR A 309 9.49 -8.64 25.17
CA TYR A 309 10.04 -8.33 23.86
C TYR A 309 10.85 -7.03 23.88
N GLN A 310 12.17 -7.18 24.02
CA GLN A 310 13.13 -6.09 24.15
C GLN A 310 14.33 -6.28 23.19
N PRO A 311 14.11 -6.22 21.87
CA PRO A 311 15.17 -6.41 20.89
C PRO A 311 16.25 -5.35 21.02
N LYS A 312 17.52 -5.73 20.84
CA LYS A 312 18.69 -4.85 20.95
C LYS A 312 19.20 -4.35 19.60
N SER A 313 18.70 -4.91 18.51
CA SER A 313 19.06 -4.53 17.14
C SER A 313 17.86 -4.59 16.19
N MET A 314 18.03 -3.98 15.01
CA MET A 314 17.05 -4.10 13.93
C MET A 314 16.81 -5.56 13.55
N PHE A 315 17.87 -6.36 13.50
CA PHE A 315 17.79 -7.77 13.13
C PHE A 315 17.12 -8.61 14.20
N GLU A 316 17.37 -8.38 15.48
CA GLU A 316 16.64 -9.06 16.55
C GLU A 316 15.15 -8.72 16.49
N CYS A 317 14.81 -7.47 16.14
CA CYS A 317 13.44 -7.03 15.96
C CYS A 317 12.74 -7.69 14.75
N LEU A 318 13.45 -7.90 13.64
CA LEU A 318 12.88 -8.49 12.43
C LEU A 318 12.90 -10.02 12.46
N MET A 319 13.99 -10.63 12.91
CA MET A 319 14.27 -12.06 12.72
C MET A 319 14.34 -12.88 14.01
N CYS A 320 14.33 -12.23 15.19
CA CYS A 320 14.43 -12.88 16.51
C CYS A 320 15.71 -13.74 16.69
N GLU A 321 16.72 -13.15 17.32
CA GLU A 321 18.04 -13.74 17.67
C GLU A 321 19.12 -13.78 16.56
N ASP A 322 18.90 -13.11 15.42
CA ASP A 322 19.90 -13.05 14.35
C ASP A 322 20.93 -11.93 14.53
N ALA A 323 22.20 -12.35 14.59
CA ALA A 323 23.38 -11.51 14.73
C ALA A 323 23.96 -11.08 13.38
N TYR A 324 23.13 -10.60 12.46
CA TYR A 324 23.69 -9.82 11.35
C TYR A 324 24.10 -8.45 11.91
N ASP A 325 25.41 -8.22 11.93
CA ASP A 325 26.01 -6.95 12.33
C ASP A 325 26.34 -6.16 11.05
N PRO A 326 25.64 -5.04 10.77
CA PRO A 326 25.85 -4.27 9.56
C PRO A 326 27.25 -3.66 9.55
N VAL A 327 28.04 -4.05 8.55
CA VAL A 327 29.49 -3.78 8.48
C VAL A 327 29.83 -2.29 8.50
N ASN A 328 28.93 -1.42 8.00
CA ASN A 328 29.18 0.00 7.79
C ASN A 328 28.24 0.93 8.61
N SER A 329 27.63 0.43 9.68
CA SER A 329 26.65 1.22 10.45
C SER A 329 27.18 1.77 11.76
N ASP A 330 26.74 2.97 12.15
CA ASP A 330 27.06 3.63 13.42
C ASP A 330 26.36 2.99 14.65
N GLY A 331 25.79 1.79 14.52
CA GLY A 331 25.15 1.07 15.63
C GLY A 331 24.13 0.00 15.22
N PRO A 332 23.55 -0.73 16.20
CA PRO A 332 22.75 -1.93 15.96
C PRO A 332 21.36 -1.68 15.33
N TRP A 333 20.98 -0.40 15.15
CA TRP A 333 19.67 0.02 14.64
C TRP A 333 19.80 0.62 13.24
N VAL A 334 20.12 -0.22 12.26
CA VAL A 334 20.11 0.19 10.85
C VAL A 334 18.70 0.43 10.31
N PRO A 335 18.51 1.37 9.37
CA PRO A 335 17.28 1.50 8.59
C PRO A 335 16.91 0.19 7.88
N LEU A 336 15.63 0.01 7.53
CA LEU A 336 15.22 -1.08 6.65
C LEU A 336 15.92 -1.01 5.28
N PRO A 337 16.10 -2.13 4.56
CA PRO A 337 16.91 -2.19 3.34
C PRO A 337 16.61 -1.07 2.32
N TRP A 338 15.34 -0.70 2.18
CA TRP A 338 14.83 0.32 1.24
C TRP A 338 14.68 1.74 1.83
N GLY A 339 15.42 2.10 2.88
CA GLY A 339 15.57 3.51 3.26
C GLY A 339 14.51 4.08 4.20
N MET A 340 13.78 3.25 4.95
CA MET A 340 12.99 3.78 6.06
C MET A 340 13.91 4.17 7.22
N GLY A 341 14.25 5.46 7.27
CA GLY A 341 14.98 6.03 8.40
C GLY A 341 14.23 5.81 9.72
N HIS A 342 14.83 5.06 10.63
CA HIS A 342 14.46 5.15 12.04
C HIS A 342 15.10 6.43 12.58
N ARG A 343 14.28 7.33 13.15
CA ARG A 343 14.82 8.33 14.08
C ARG A 343 15.52 7.58 15.21
N ARG A 344 16.51 8.20 15.86
CA ARG A 344 17.17 7.69 17.08
C ARG A 344 16.21 6.82 17.88
N VAL A 345 16.53 5.54 17.99
CA VAL A 345 15.74 4.60 18.77
C VAL A 345 15.84 5.06 20.22
N PRO A 346 14.74 5.48 20.85
CA PRO A 346 14.81 5.91 22.23
C PRO A 346 15.02 4.68 23.13
N GLU A 347 15.83 4.82 24.17
CA GLU A 347 16.07 3.75 25.16
C GLU A 347 14.77 3.36 25.90
N GLU A 348 13.81 4.28 26.00
CA GLU A 348 12.48 4.05 26.56
C GLU A 348 11.37 4.78 25.76
N GLY A 349 10.13 4.31 25.88
CA GLY A 349 8.96 4.98 25.29
C GLY A 349 8.71 4.62 23.82
N ASN A 350 9.23 3.47 23.38
CA ASN A 350 8.97 2.95 22.05
C ASN A 350 7.59 2.25 22.00
N GLN A 351 6.73 2.65 21.07
CA GLN A 351 5.40 2.06 20.93
C GLN A 351 5.39 0.63 20.35
N HIS A 352 6.54 0.13 19.87
CA HIS A 352 6.65 -1.13 19.13
C HIS A 352 7.29 -2.27 19.93
N TYR A 353 8.11 -1.96 20.91
CA TYR A 353 8.81 -2.95 21.76
C TYR A 353 9.22 -2.31 23.08
N GLY A 354 9.64 -3.13 24.03
CA GLY A 354 10.11 -2.68 25.34
C GLY A 354 11.63 -2.54 25.44
N PRO A 355 12.13 -2.19 26.63
CA PRO A 355 11.37 -1.93 27.85
C PRO A 355 10.61 -0.59 27.78
N ASN A 356 9.50 -0.50 28.54
CA ASN A 356 8.73 0.73 28.66
C ASN A 356 8.32 0.96 30.11
N THR A 357 8.27 2.23 30.53
CA THR A 357 7.82 2.58 31.88
C THR A 357 6.36 2.15 32.11
N LYS A 358 6.02 1.82 33.35
CA LYS A 358 4.63 1.52 33.75
C LYS A 358 3.65 2.64 33.36
N THR A 359 4.10 3.90 33.40
CA THR A 359 3.31 5.07 33.00
C THR A 359 3.04 5.08 31.49
N PHE A 360 4.03 4.75 30.67
CA PHE A 360 3.87 4.63 29.22
C PHE A 360 2.88 3.54 28.86
N ILE A 361 3.08 2.32 29.38
CA ILE A 361 2.20 1.17 29.11
C ILE A 361 0.76 1.47 29.52
N ARG A 362 0.55 2.13 30.67
CA ARG A 362 -0.78 2.55 31.12
C ARG A 362 -1.45 3.53 30.15
N LYS A 363 -0.70 4.52 29.62
CA LYS A 363 -1.23 5.49 28.65
C LYS A 363 -1.58 4.80 27.33
N GLU A 364 -0.72 3.91 26.86
CA GLU A 364 -0.94 3.19 25.60
C GLU A 364 -2.13 2.23 25.69
N PHE A 365 -2.26 1.49 26.80
CA PHE A 365 -3.44 0.66 27.06
C PHE A 365 -4.74 1.48 27.03
N LYS A 366 -4.77 2.62 27.75
CA LYS A 366 -5.93 3.51 27.75
C LYS A 366 -6.25 4.05 26.36
N ARG A 367 -5.23 4.43 25.60
CA ARG A 367 -5.38 4.94 24.23
C ARG A 367 -5.95 3.88 23.31
N LEU A 368 -5.47 2.65 23.39
CA LEU A 368 -5.95 1.52 22.60
C LEU A 368 -7.41 1.21 22.89
N VAL A 369 -7.78 1.08 24.17
CA VAL A 369 -9.17 0.85 24.59
C VAL A 369 -10.07 2.00 24.12
N HIS A 370 -9.64 3.25 24.32
CA HIS A 370 -10.40 4.42 23.87
C HIS A 370 -10.62 4.43 22.35
N ILE A 371 -9.60 4.14 21.55
CA ILE A 371 -9.72 4.07 20.09
C ILE A 371 -10.65 2.93 19.67
N TYR A 372 -10.54 1.77 20.32
CA TYR A 372 -11.42 0.63 20.05
C TYR A 372 -12.90 0.96 20.32
N GLU A 373 -13.21 1.47 21.51
CA GLU A 373 -14.61 1.83 21.86
C GLU A 373 -15.14 2.94 20.95
N LYS A 374 -14.31 3.95 20.65
CA LYS A 374 -14.69 5.02 19.75
C LYS A 374 -15.00 4.52 18.34
N LEU A 375 -14.15 3.65 17.77
CA LEU A 375 -14.38 3.07 16.44
C LEU A 375 -15.55 2.09 16.42
N LYS A 376 -15.83 1.42 17.54
CA LYS A 376 -17.00 0.56 17.71
C LYS A 376 -18.30 1.39 17.68
N GLU A 377 -18.29 2.56 18.28
CA GLU A 377 -19.44 3.47 18.34
C GLU A 377 -19.63 4.27 17.03
N GLU A 378 -18.55 4.87 16.51
CA GLU A 378 -18.63 5.85 15.40
C GLU A 378 -18.27 5.24 14.03
N GLY A 379 -17.64 4.07 13.99
CA GLY A 379 -17.05 3.50 12.78
C GLY A 379 -15.78 4.22 12.32
N TYR A 380 -15.15 3.72 11.26
CA TYR A 380 -13.93 4.32 10.71
C TYR A 380 -14.23 5.50 9.78
N GLN A 381 -14.03 6.73 10.26
CA GLN A 381 -14.30 7.95 9.52
C GLN A 381 -13.04 8.82 9.35
N PRO A 382 -12.03 8.36 8.59
CA PRO A 382 -10.70 8.99 8.55
C PRO A 382 -10.70 10.44 8.03
N THR A 383 -11.70 10.83 7.24
CA THR A 383 -11.86 12.20 6.72
C THR A 383 -12.26 13.23 7.79
N HIS A 384 -12.74 12.80 8.96
CA HIS A 384 -13.21 13.70 10.03
C HIS A 384 -12.11 14.16 10.97
N HIS A 385 -10.91 13.61 10.83
CA HIS A 385 -9.78 13.93 11.70
C HIS A 385 -8.57 14.29 10.86
N HIS A 386 -7.85 15.34 11.25
CA HIS A 386 -6.64 15.80 10.57
C HIS A 386 -5.59 14.69 10.38
N ASP A 387 -5.49 13.75 11.32
CA ASP A 387 -4.64 12.56 11.23
C ASP A 387 -5.44 11.24 11.15
N GLY A 388 -6.66 11.30 10.63
CA GLY A 388 -7.64 10.21 10.69
C GLY A 388 -7.36 9.01 9.78
N PHE A 389 -6.50 9.15 8.77
CA PHE A 389 -6.15 8.06 7.84
C PHE A 389 -5.06 7.13 8.40
N ILE A 390 -5.25 5.82 8.23
CA ILE A 390 -4.17 4.84 8.33
C ILE A 390 -3.21 5.11 7.17
N LYS A 391 -1.90 5.04 7.43
CA LYS A 391 -0.86 5.42 6.46
C LYS A 391 0.04 4.23 6.20
N GLY A 392 0.49 4.10 4.96
CA GLY A 392 1.41 3.04 4.57
C GLY A 392 1.88 3.17 3.13
N HIS A 393 2.61 2.16 2.66
CA HIS A 393 3.08 1.99 1.30
C HIS A 393 3.15 0.50 0.96
N PHE A 394 3.31 0.15 -0.30
CA PHE A 394 3.30 -1.23 -0.76
C PHE A 394 4.71 -1.83 -0.80
N LEU A 395 4.81 -3.11 -0.43
CA LEU A 395 5.90 -4.00 -0.74
C LEU A 395 5.39 -4.97 -1.82
N LYS A 396 6.10 -5.13 -2.94
CA LYS A 396 5.69 -5.99 -4.07
C LYS A 396 6.70 -7.13 -4.28
N LYS A 397 6.19 -8.36 -4.45
CA LYS A 397 6.94 -9.59 -4.79
C LYS A 397 6.22 -10.30 -5.94
N GLY A 398 6.69 -10.07 -7.17
CA GLY A 398 6.03 -10.59 -8.37
C GLY A 398 4.56 -10.13 -8.44
N ARG A 399 3.62 -11.09 -8.39
CA ARG A 399 2.16 -10.81 -8.42
C ARG A 399 1.53 -10.61 -7.03
N ASP A 400 2.26 -10.84 -5.94
CA ASP A 400 1.76 -10.64 -4.58
C ASP A 400 2.30 -9.32 -3.98
N TYR A 401 1.59 -8.79 -2.99
CA TYR A 401 1.99 -7.56 -2.30
C TYR A 401 1.63 -7.59 -0.81
N ARG A 402 2.25 -6.69 -0.05
CA ARG A 402 1.88 -6.33 1.31
C ARG A 402 1.75 -4.82 1.44
N PHE A 403 0.89 -4.36 2.33
CA PHE A 403 0.75 -2.95 2.67
C PHE A 403 1.38 -2.70 4.04
N LEU A 404 2.52 -2.02 4.02
CA LEU A 404 3.34 -1.76 5.19
C LEU A 404 2.82 -0.54 5.95
N ILE A 405 2.27 -0.77 7.14
CA ILE A 405 1.65 0.25 7.97
C ILE A 405 2.70 1.13 8.63
N THR A 406 2.69 2.42 8.27
CA THR A 406 3.61 3.43 8.79
C THR A 406 2.94 4.39 9.78
N GLY A 407 1.61 4.33 9.91
CA GLY A 407 0.85 5.15 10.86
C GLY A 407 -0.58 4.66 11.03
N GLY A 408 -1.15 4.84 12.24
CA GLY A 408 -2.51 4.38 12.55
C GLY A 408 -2.61 2.97 13.15
N GLN A 409 -1.51 2.42 13.68
CA GLN A 409 -1.40 1.10 14.33
C GLN A 409 -2.59 0.72 15.23
N HIS A 410 -2.96 1.61 16.17
CA HIS A 410 -4.10 1.40 17.06
C HIS A 410 -5.44 1.30 16.32
N ARG A 411 -5.63 2.11 15.27
CA ARG A 411 -6.86 2.13 14.49
C ARG A 411 -7.02 0.82 13.71
N ILE A 412 -5.99 0.40 12.97
CA ILE A 412 -6.07 -0.85 12.21
C ILE A 412 -6.27 -2.07 13.11
N ALA A 413 -5.61 -2.13 14.28
CA ALA A 413 -5.84 -3.20 15.26
C ALA A 413 -7.29 -3.22 15.79
N ALA A 414 -7.86 -2.05 16.07
CA ALA A 414 -9.26 -1.93 16.44
C ALA A 414 -10.21 -2.35 15.31
N LEU A 415 -9.96 -1.93 14.07
CA LEU A 415 -10.77 -2.32 12.91
C LEU A 415 -10.73 -3.82 12.66
N ALA A 416 -9.56 -4.44 12.80
CA ALA A 416 -9.42 -5.89 12.73
C ALA A 416 -10.30 -6.60 13.76
N MET A 417 -10.30 -6.13 15.01
CA MET A 417 -11.12 -6.71 16.08
C MET A 417 -12.62 -6.41 15.94
N LEU A 418 -12.98 -5.37 15.19
CA LEU A 418 -14.36 -5.06 14.81
C LEU A 418 -14.84 -5.81 13.56
N GLY A 419 -13.97 -6.62 12.94
CA GLY A 419 -14.34 -7.49 11.82
C GLY A 419 -14.27 -6.84 10.44
N TYR A 420 -13.52 -5.75 10.27
CA TYR A 420 -13.31 -5.14 8.96
C TYR A 420 -12.45 -6.06 8.08
N GLU A 421 -12.86 -6.25 6.82
CA GLU A 421 -12.11 -7.04 5.83
C GLU A 421 -11.09 -6.20 5.05
N SER A 422 -11.31 -4.89 4.97
CA SER A 422 -10.42 -3.95 4.29
C SER A 422 -10.38 -2.61 5.02
N ILE A 423 -9.32 -1.83 4.76
CA ILE A 423 -9.11 -0.52 5.34
C ILE A 423 -8.93 0.55 4.27
N LEU A 424 -9.48 1.73 4.55
CA LEU A 424 -9.17 2.93 3.81
C LEU A 424 -7.84 3.53 4.28
N ALA A 425 -6.82 3.49 3.44
CA ALA A 425 -5.47 3.96 3.76
C ALA A 425 -5.02 5.12 2.86
N ARG A 426 -3.99 5.83 3.30
CA ARG A 426 -3.39 6.96 2.57
C ARG A 426 -1.89 6.75 2.38
N ILE A 427 -1.44 6.94 1.14
CA ILE A 427 -0.02 6.97 0.79
C ILE A 427 0.57 8.33 1.18
N PRO A 428 1.64 8.38 2.01
CA PRO A 428 2.30 9.64 2.33
C PRO A 428 2.93 10.28 1.08
N PRO A 429 2.78 11.60 0.85
CA PRO A 429 3.15 12.26 -0.42
C PRO A 429 4.66 12.29 -0.72
N ARG A 430 5.52 11.98 0.26
CA ARG A 430 6.99 11.99 0.12
C ARG A 430 7.62 10.61 0.21
N ARG A 431 6.83 9.53 0.18
CA ARG A 431 7.33 8.15 0.23
C ARG A 431 7.10 7.46 -1.10
N LYS A 432 8.05 6.62 -1.52
CA LYS A 432 7.87 5.72 -2.68
C LYS A 432 6.63 4.87 -2.42
N ARG A 433 5.68 4.86 -3.37
CA ARG A 433 4.41 4.13 -3.24
C ARG A 433 4.63 2.64 -3.14
N VAL A 434 5.50 2.10 -4.00
CA VAL A 434 5.81 0.68 -4.12
C VAL A 434 7.32 0.49 -3.92
N ILE A 435 7.69 -0.37 -2.99
CA ILE A 435 9.03 -0.96 -2.90
C ILE A 435 8.93 -2.32 -3.57
N ASP A 436 9.54 -2.45 -4.74
CA ASP A 436 9.58 -3.70 -5.49
C ASP A 436 10.85 -4.48 -5.15
N LEU A 437 10.72 -5.80 -4.94
CA LEU A 437 11.86 -6.70 -4.76
C LEU A 437 12.75 -6.73 -6.00
N GLU A 438 12.18 -6.55 -7.19
CA GLU A 438 12.94 -6.49 -8.45
C GLU A 438 13.92 -5.29 -8.45
N ASP A 439 13.59 -4.20 -7.75
CA ASP A 439 14.44 -3.01 -7.60
C ASP A 439 15.52 -3.13 -6.51
N MET A 440 15.70 -4.30 -5.88
CA MET A 440 16.47 -4.45 -4.63
C MET A 440 17.90 -3.90 -4.71
N MET A 441 18.58 -4.10 -5.83
CA MET A 441 19.97 -3.65 -6.00
C MET A 441 20.10 -2.12 -5.94
N GLY A 442 19.01 -1.38 -6.17
CA GLY A 442 18.94 0.07 -6.07
C GLY A 442 18.43 0.59 -4.72
N TRP A 443 18.13 -0.28 -3.75
CA TRP A 443 17.67 0.14 -2.43
C TRP A 443 18.79 0.80 -1.62
N ASP A 444 18.47 1.90 -0.93
CA ASP A 444 19.42 2.75 -0.23
C ASP A 444 20.45 1.98 0.61
N GLN A 445 20.01 1.05 1.46
CA GLN A 445 20.91 0.37 2.38
C GLN A 445 21.63 -0.83 1.74
N VAL A 446 21.16 -1.31 0.60
CA VAL A 446 21.87 -2.30 -0.23
C VAL A 446 23.02 -1.61 -0.95
N VAL A 447 22.76 -0.45 -1.57
CA VAL A 447 23.77 0.39 -2.22
C VAL A 447 24.83 0.87 -1.23
N ASN A 448 24.44 1.26 -0.02
CA ASN A 448 25.36 1.69 1.03
C ASN A 448 26.18 0.53 1.65
N GLY A 449 25.93 -0.73 1.26
CA GLY A 449 26.62 -1.90 1.79
C GLY A 449 26.22 -2.29 3.22
N ASN A 450 25.17 -1.67 3.79
CA ASN A 450 24.63 -2.03 5.10
C ASN A 450 23.86 -3.35 5.07
N TYR A 451 23.38 -3.77 3.90
CA TYR A 451 22.74 -5.06 3.69
C TYR A 451 23.31 -5.73 2.44
N PRO A 452 23.92 -6.93 2.55
CA PRO A 452 24.14 -7.80 1.43
C PRO A 452 22.81 -8.12 0.73
N PRO A 453 22.78 -8.26 -0.61
CA PRO A 453 21.58 -8.59 -1.37
C PRO A 453 20.80 -9.78 -0.79
N GLU A 454 21.48 -10.80 -0.31
CA GLU A 454 20.86 -12.00 0.26
C GLU A 454 20.15 -11.71 1.59
N VAL A 455 20.74 -10.83 2.41
CA VAL A 455 20.17 -10.41 3.70
C VAL A 455 18.97 -9.49 3.47
N ALA A 456 19.09 -8.54 2.53
CA ALA A 456 17.99 -7.65 2.15
C ALA A 456 16.78 -8.42 1.59
N THR A 457 17.04 -9.41 0.74
CA THR A 457 16.01 -10.33 0.21
C THR A 457 15.28 -11.04 1.34
N HIS A 458 16.03 -11.56 2.32
CA HIS A 458 15.45 -12.27 3.45
C HIS A 458 14.57 -11.37 4.32
N VAL A 459 15.04 -10.16 4.64
CA VAL A 459 14.24 -9.14 5.34
C VAL A 459 12.95 -8.81 4.59
N PHE A 460 13.01 -8.72 3.26
CA PHE A 460 11.83 -8.47 2.46
C PHE A 460 10.85 -9.65 2.48
N HIS A 461 11.34 -10.88 2.32
CA HIS A 461 10.53 -12.10 2.33
C HIS A 461 9.83 -12.35 3.67
N MET A 462 10.41 -11.92 4.78
CA MET A 462 9.79 -11.98 6.10
C MET A 462 8.36 -11.41 6.11
N TYR A 463 8.11 -10.29 5.42
CA TYR A 463 6.77 -9.67 5.38
C TYR A 463 5.72 -10.51 4.61
N PHE A 464 6.17 -11.45 3.78
CA PHE A 464 5.31 -12.31 2.98
C PHE A 464 5.09 -13.67 3.64
N ASP A 465 6.14 -14.20 4.26
CA ASP A 465 6.20 -15.56 4.77
C ASP A 465 5.81 -15.65 6.25
N LEU A 466 5.98 -14.56 7.01
CA LEU A 466 5.69 -14.51 8.44
C LEU A 466 4.45 -13.66 8.76
N ASN A 467 3.94 -13.79 9.99
CA ASN A 467 2.69 -13.11 10.39
C ASN A 467 2.65 -12.61 11.84
N GLY A 468 3.76 -12.69 12.56
CA GLY A 468 3.93 -12.23 13.94
C GLY A 468 3.70 -13.29 15.02
N ARG A 469 3.01 -14.39 14.72
CA ARG A 469 2.69 -15.44 15.70
C ARG A 469 3.92 -16.16 16.19
N GLU A 470 4.90 -16.32 15.31
CA GLU A 470 6.20 -16.90 15.58
C GLU A 470 6.96 -16.15 16.65
N LYS A 471 7.00 -14.81 16.55
CA LYS A 471 7.67 -13.96 17.52
C LYS A 471 6.98 -14.06 18.87
N ALA A 472 5.65 -13.98 18.86
CA ALA A 472 4.85 -14.10 20.08
C ALA A 472 5.05 -15.45 20.77
N SER A 473 5.16 -16.53 20.01
CA SER A 473 5.35 -17.89 20.54
C SER A 473 6.70 -18.07 21.23
N LEU A 474 7.76 -17.40 20.75
CA LEU A 474 9.08 -17.43 21.41
C LEU A 474 9.01 -16.95 22.87
N TYR A 475 8.11 -16.01 23.16
CA TYR A 475 7.90 -15.44 24.49
C TYR A 475 6.67 -16.03 25.22
N GLY A 476 6.08 -17.12 24.70
CA GLY A 476 4.91 -17.75 25.31
C GLY A 476 3.63 -16.91 25.27
N LEU A 477 3.53 -15.96 24.33
CA LEU A 477 2.37 -15.07 24.15
C LEU A 477 1.36 -15.59 23.12
N ALA A 478 1.69 -16.69 22.44
CA ALA A 478 0.83 -17.38 21.49
C ALA A 478 1.10 -18.89 21.52
N ASP A 479 0.07 -19.69 21.23
CA ASP A 479 0.22 -21.13 21.06
C ASP A 479 1.07 -21.45 19.83
N MET A 480 2.00 -22.39 19.98
CA MET A 480 2.80 -22.89 18.86
C MET A 480 1.96 -23.82 18.00
N ASP A 481 1.76 -23.44 16.75
CA ASP A 481 1.43 -24.41 15.71
C ASP A 481 2.73 -25.11 15.31
N GLU A 482 3.03 -26.23 15.97
CA GLU A 482 4.29 -27.01 15.83
C GLU A 482 4.64 -27.34 14.38
N LYS A 483 3.65 -27.32 13.47
CA LYS A 483 3.81 -27.75 12.08
C LYS A 483 4.33 -26.66 11.14
N LYS A 484 4.38 -25.39 11.54
CA LYS A 484 4.69 -24.28 10.61
C LYS A 484 5.86 -23.38 10.97
N TYR A 485 6.45 -23.48 12.17
CA TYR A 485 7.48 -22.52 12.57
C TYR A 485 8.84 -23.09 12.92
N PHE A 486 9.70 -23.02 11.90
CA PHE A 486 11.16 -23.17 11.88
C PHE A 486 11.90 -21.89 12.35
N LEU A 487 11.38 -21.15 13.35
CA LEU A 487 12.08 -19.95 13.90
C LEU A 487 12.73 -20.12 15.25
N ARG A 488 12.61 -21.27 15.91
CA ARG A 488 13.64 -21.67 16.87
C ARG A 488 14.82 -22.25 16.11
N GLY A 489 15.69 -21.38 15.60
CA GLY A 489 17.05 -21.79 15.21
C GLY A 489 17.58 -21.33 13.86
N ASN A 490 16.85 -20.58 13.04
CA ASN A 490 17.32 -20.18 11.71
C ASN A 490 18.05 -18.84 11.65
N ARG A 491 19.19 -18.73 12.37
CA ARG A 491 20.34 -17.89 11.96
C ARG A 491 20.47 -17.90 10.44
N PHE A 492 20.50 -16.74 9.80
CA PHE A 492 20.91 -16.55 8.41
C PHE A 492 22.22 -17.31 8.14
N VAL A 493 22.08 -18.52 7.58
CA VAL A 493 23.18 -19.44 7.30
C VAL A 493 23.06 -19.73 5.82
N TYR A 494 23.87 -19.03 5.03
CA TYR A 494 23.87 -19.14 3.58
C TYR A 494 24.19 -20.57 3.13
N GLN A 495 25.24 -21.14 3.70
CA GLN A 495 25.77 -22.46 3.40
C GLN A 495 25.60 -23.38 4.62
N ASP A 496 25.31 -24.66 4.41
CA ASP A 496 25.25 -25.68 5.47
C ASP A 496 26.44 -25.55 6.46
N ILE A 497 26.17 -25.60 7.77
CA ILE A 497 27.21 -25.66 8.80
C ILE A 497 27.57 -27.12 9.04
N TRP A 498 28.75 -27.49 8.57
CA TRP A 498 29.36 -28.79 8.79
C TRP A 498 30.42 -28.68 9.89
N VAL A 499 30.31 -29.51 10.92
CA VAL A 499 31.29 -29.57 12.00
C VAL A 499 31.59 -31.01 12.34
N LYS A 500 32.88 -31.39 12.26
CA LYS A 500 33.39 -32.71 12.68
C LYS A 500 32.58 -33.87 12.08
N GLY A 501 32.48 -33.91 10.75
CA GLY A 501 31.77 -34.98 10.04
C GLY A 501 30.24 -34.94 10.11
N LYS A 502 29.63 -33.88 10.66
CA LYS A 502 28.18 -33.80 10.85
C LYS A 502 27.59 -32.48 10.36
N LEU A 503 26.43 -32.58 9.71
CA LEU A 503 25.59 -31.42 9.43
C LEU A 503 24.99 -30.93 10.75
N VAL A 504 25.51 -29.83 11.28
CA VAL A 504 25.01 -29.22 12.53
C VAL A 504 23.82 -28.32 12.24
N LYS A 505 23.82 -27.67 11.08
CA LYS A 505 22.71 -26.81 10.68
C LYS A 505 22.60 -26.69 9.17
N LYS A 506 21.37 -26.83 8.66
CA LYS A 506 21.05 -26.63 7.24
C LYS A 506 21.08 -25.13 6.89
N GLY A 507 21.72 -24.80 5.78
CA GLY A 507 21.72 -23.47 5.17
C GLY A 507 20.64 -23.32 4.12
N GLN A 508 20.37 -22.07 3.72
CA GLN A 508 19.37 -21.77 2.69
C GLN A 508 19.80 -22.23 1.31
N ARG A 509 21.09 -22.14 1.01
CA ARG A 509 21.64 -22.63 -0.24
C ARG A 509 21.92 -24.12 -0.16
N GLU A 510 21.33 -24.88 -1.06
CA GLU A 510 21.60 -26.31 -1.21
C GLU A 510 23.10 -26.54 -1.43
N CYS A 511 23.72 -27.42 -0.65
CA CYS A 511 25.15 -27.70 -0.70
C CYS A 511 25.47 -29.17 -1.02
N ALA A 512 24.60 -30.10 -0.66
CA ALA A 512 24.86 -31.52 -0.75
C ALA A 512 24.93 -31.98 -2.20
N ASN A 513 23.97 -31.61 -3.06
CA ASN A 513 24.00 -32.02 -4.48
C ASN A 513 25.25 -31.47 -5.19
N ARG A 514 25.59 -30.20 -4.94
CA ARG A 514 26.84 -29.61 -5.48
C ARG A 514 28.06 -30.39 -5.03
N TYR A 515 28.13 -30.69 -3.74
CA TYR A 515 29.25 -31.42 -3.18
C TYR A 515 29.36 -32.84 -3.72
N GLU A 516 28.25 -33.58 -3.84
CA GLU A 516 28.28 -34.93 -4.40
C GLU A 516 28.82 -34.92 -5.83
N LYS A 517 28.46 -33.93 -6.66
CA LYS A 517 29.00 -33.78 -8.02
C LYS A 517 30.49 -33.46 -8.05
N VAL A 518 30.95 -32.59 -7.14
CA VAL A 518 32.39 -32.33 -6.95
C VAL A 518 33.12 -33.60 -6.51
N LYS A 519 32.57 -34.33 -5.53
CA LYS A 519 33.13 -35.57 -4.98
C LYS A 519 33.21 -36.68 -6.02
N GLU A 520 32.16 -36.86 -6.83
CA GLU A 520 32.14 -37.81 -7.95
C GLU A 520 33.34 -37.58 -8.88
N LYS A 521 33.58 -36.32 -9.27
CA LYS A 521 34.70 -35.96 -10.14
C LYS A 521 36.05 -36.19 -9.47
N MET A 522 36.18 -35.84 -8.19
CA MET A 522 37.42 -36.03 -7.42
C MET A 522 37.80 -37.50 -7.22
N LYS A 523 36.83 -38.41 -7.19
CA LYS A 523 37.07 -39.86 -7.08
C LYS A 523 37.70 -40.48 -8.32
N GLU A 524 37.68 -39.79 -9.45
CA GLU A 524 38.30 -40.27 -10.69
C GLU A 524 39.84 -40.14 -10.67
N TRP A 525 40.41 -39.52 -9.65
CA TRP A 525 41.84 -39.21 -9.59
C TRP A 525 42.55 -40.09 -8.56
N ASP A 526 43.63 -40.74 -8.99
CA ASP A 526 44.48 -41.57 -8.13
C ASP A 526 45.59 -40.75 -7.42
N ASP A 527 45.87 -39.54 -7.91
CA ASP A 527 46.92 -38.67 -7.37
C ASP A 527 46.48 -37.94 -6.09
N ARG A 528 47.38 -37.79 -5.12
CA ARG A 528 47.15 -36.91 -3.96
C ARG A 528 47.15 -35.45 -4.42
N PHE A 529 46.12 -34.69 -4.03
CA PHE A 529 45.95 -33.29 -4.41
C PHE A 529 45.86 -32.34 -3.21
N THR A 530 46.01 -31.05 -3.47
CA THR A 530 45.81 -29.94 -2.52
C THR A 530 44.70 -29.04 -3.04
N VAL A 531 43.94 -28.44 -2.14
CA VAL A 531 42.71 -27.70 -2.50
C VAL A 531 42.78 -26.25 -2.06
N LEU A 532 42.36 -25.34 -2.93
CA LEU A 532 42.03 -23.95 -2.57
C LEU A 532 40.53 -23.73 -2.72
N ASP A 533 39.86 -23.29 -1.65
CA ASP A 533 38.44 -22.91 -1.65
C ASP A 533 38.32 -21.38 -1.52
N LEU A 534 38.09 -20.70 -2.64
CA LEU A 534 38.00 -19.25 -2.74
C LEU A 534 36.56 -18.79 -2.45
N GLY A 535 36.37 -17.98 -1.40
CA GLY A 535 35.05 -17.56 -0.96
C GLY A 535 34.30 -18.66 -0.23
N ALA A 536 34.99 -19.37 0.66
CA ALA A 536 34.53 -20.61 1.26
C ALA A 536 33.30 -20.47 2.18
N ASN A 537 32.92 -19.25 2.57
CA ASN A 537 31.75 -18.95 3.40
C ASN A 537 31.79 -19.69 4.76
N ASN A 538 30.94 -20.70 4.98
CA ASN A 538 30.95 -21.49 6.21
C ASN A 538 31.90 -22.69 6.15
N GLY A 539 32.62 -22.87 5.04
CA GLY A 539 33.61 -23.92 4.83
C GLY A 539 33.03 -25.30 4.53
N TYR A 540 31.75 -25.41 4.18
CA TYR A 540 31.10 -26.73 3.97
C TYR A 540 31.87 -27.62 2.99
N PHE A 541 32.23 -27.10 1.82
CA PHE A 541 33.01 -27.85 0.83
C PHE A 541 34.40 -28.16 1.36
N SER A 542 35.09 -27.17 1.93
CA SER A 542 36.41 -27.34 2.53
C SER A 542 36.48 -28.49 3.54
N TYR A 543 35.59 -28.53 4.54
CA TYR A 543 35.60 -29.60 5.56
C TYR A 543 35.23 -30.95 4.98
N ARG A 544 34.20 -31.01 4.12
CA ARG A 544 33.77 -32.25 3.49
C ARG A 544 34.88 -32.85 2.63
N ILE A 545 35.59 -32.03 1.82
CA ILE A 545 36.73 -32.50 1.01
C ILE A 545 37.87 -32.99 1.90
N ALA A 546 38.26 -32.21 2.91
CA ALA A 546 39.32 -32.60 3.85
C ALA A 546 39.00 -33.93 4.55
N GLU A 547 37.75 -34.14 4.94
CA GLU A 547 37.32 -35.37 5.63
C GLU A 547 37.18 -36.58 4.69
N ASP A 548 36.57 -36.41 3.51
CA ASP A 548 36.35 -37.51 2.57
C ASP A 548 37.63 -37.98 1.87
N PHE A 549 38.60 -37.08 1.66
CA PHE A 549 39.83 -37.38 0.90
C PHE A 549 41.11 -37.31 1.74
N GLN A 550 41.07 -36.80 2.98
CA GLN A 550 42.24 -36.68 3.86
C GLN A 550 43.38 -35.85 3.22
N VAL A 551 43.00 -34.77 2.52
CA VAL A 551 43.89 -33.88 1.76
C VAL A 551 43.99 -32.49 2.38
N PRO A 552 45.11 -31.77 2.22
CA PRO A 552 45.21 -30.38 2.64
C PRO A 552 44.27 -29.45 1.86
N VAL A 553 43.52 -28.62 2.59
CA VAL A 553 42.61 -27.61 2.05
C VAL A 553 42.94 -26.25 2.64
N THR A 554 43.20 -25.26 1.78
CA THR A 554 43.26 -23.85 2.16
C THR A 554 41.95 -23.18 1.78
N MET A 555 41.28 -22.54 2.74
CA MET A 555 40.03 -21.82 2.51
C MET A 555 40.20 -20.32 2.77
N ILE A 556 39.62 -19.49 1.89
CA ILE A 556 39.67 -18.02 1.99
C ILE A 556 38.26 -17.49 2.23
N GLU A 557 38.07 -16.76 3.33
CA GLU A 557 36.81 -16.08 3.64
C GLU A 557 37.05 -14.92 4.62
N ALA A 558 36.44 -13.76 4.39
CA ALA A 558 36.63 -12.58 5.24
C ALA A 558 35.68 -12.50 6.44
N LYS A 559 34.55 -13.22 6.40
CA LYS A 559 33.52 -13.18 7.46
C LYS A 559 34.03 -13.76 8.77
N LYS A 560 33.66 -13.12 9.89
CA LYS A 560 33.99 -13.57 11.25
C LYS A 560 33.38 -14.94 11.59
N GLU A 561 32.27 -15.28 10.95
CA GLU A 561 31.55 -16.55 11.13
C GLU A 561 32.40 -17.74 10.67
N ALA A 562 33.17 -17.59 9.60
CA ALA A 562 34.08 -18.63 9.11
C ALA A 562 35.11 -19.01 10.17
N ARG A 563 35.67 -18.01 10.88
CA ARG A 563 36.60 -18.24 11.99
C ARG A 563 35.98 -19.02 13.13
N LYS A 564 34.74 -18.67 13.53
CA LYS A 564 34.02 -19.41 14.59
C LYS A 564 33.78 -20.87 14.21
N ILE A 565 33.50 -21.17 12.94
CA ILE A 565 33.29 -22.54 12.46
C ILE A 565 34.61 -23.30 12.35
N TYR A 566 35.68 -22.61 11.93
CA TYR A 566 37.04 -23.12 11.92
C TYR A 566 37.52 -23.57 13.30
N ASP A 567 37.39 -22.69 14.30
CA ASP A 567 37.76 -23.02 15.68
C ASP A 567 36.91 -24.17 16.24
N ARG A 568 35.68 -24.37 15.77
CA ARG A 568 34.81 -25.48 16.19
C ARG A 568 35.13 -26.80 15.49
N ASN A 569 35.68 -26.78 14.29
CA ASN A 569 36.01 -27.97 13.53
C ASN A 569 37.32 -28.60 13.99
N GLU A 570 38.34 -27.76 14.27
CA GLU A 570 39.68 -28.23 14.68
C GLU A 570 40.26 -29.27 13.70
N ASN A 571 39.92 -29.16 12.41
CA ASN A 571 40.33 -30.12 11.40
C ASN A 571 41.79 -29.86 11.00
N PRO A 572 42.72 -30.81 11.18
CA PRO A 572 44.15 -30.60 10.94
C PRO A 572 44.51 -30.43 9.46
N HIS A 573 43.60 -30.79 8.55
CA HIS A 573 43.81 -30.68 7.11
C HIS A 573 43.26 -29.38 6.53
N VAL A 574 42.58 -28.54 7.31
CA VAL A 574 42.00 -27.28 6.83
C VAL A 574 42.80 -26.10 7.37
N THR A 575 43.19 -25.17 6.51
CA THR A 575 43.80 -23.88 6.86
C THR A 575 42.87 -22.74 6.45
N LEU A 576 42.61 -21.78 7.34
CA LEU A 576 41.78 -20.61 7.06
C LEU A 576 42.62 -19.34 6.91
N ILE A 577 42.48 -18.68 5.76
CA ILE A 577 42.90 -17.29 5.55
C ILE A 577 41.68 -16.39 5.80
N ASN A 578 41.56 -15.84 7.02
CA ASN A 578 40.36 -15.10 7.43
C ASN A 578 40.40 -13.60 7.08
N ARG A 579 40.45 -13.28 5.78
CA ARG A 579 40.47 -11.89 5.27
C ARG A 579 40.05 -11.85 3.81
N ARG A 580 39.77 -10.65 3.29
CA ARG A 580 39.70 -10.47 1.84
C ARG A 580 41.11 -10.62 1.24
N VAL A 581 41.13 -11.18 0.04
CA VAL A 581 42.34 -11.40 -0.77
C VAL A 581 42.05 -10.78 -2.13
N ASP A 582 42.90 -9.86 -2.55
CA ASP A 582 42.82 -9.28 -3.90
C ASP A 582 43.49 -10.18 -4.95
N VAL A 583 43.41 -9.82 -6.23
CA VAL A 583 43.98 -10.65 -7.31
C VAL A 583 45.49 -10.83 -7.19
N LYS A 584 46.20 -9.81 -6.71
CA LYS A 584 47.66 -9.80 -6.63
C LYS A 584 48.10 -10.73 -5.52
N GLU A 585 47.45 -10.63 -4.37
CA GLU A 585 47.66 -11.55 -3.25
C GLU A 585 47.27 -12.98 -3.60
N LEU A 586 46.17 -13.18 -4.36
CA LEU A 586 45.77 -14.50 -4.83
C LEU A 586 46.84 -15.11 -5.75
N LYS A 587 47.37 -14.31 -6.68
CA LYS A 587 48.47 -14.74 -7.55
C LYS A 587 49.72 -15.12 -6.75
N GLU A 588 50.15 -14.26 -5.82
CA GLU A 588 51.30 -14.54 -4.96
C GLU A 588 51.09 -15.81 -4.11
N LEU A 589 49.87 -16.06 -3.64
CA LEU A 589 49.52 -17.28 -2.90
C LEU A 589 49.66 -18.52 -3.79
N CYS A 590 49.11 -18.48 -5.00
CA CYS A 590 49.19 -19.57 -5.98
C CYS A 590 50.61 -19.82 -6.51
N GLU A 591 51.48 -18.80 -6.51
CA GLU A 591 52.91 -18.95 -6.84
C GLU A 591 53.70 -19.61 -5.69
N LYS A 592 53.36 -19.28 -4.44
CA LYS A 592 54.02 -19.82 -3.24
C LYS A 592 53.56 -21.23 -2.88
N GLN A 593 52.31 -21.57 -3.18
CA GLN A 593 51.71 -22.87 -2.89
C GLN A 593 50.95 -23.38 -4.12
N LYS A 594 51.34 -24.56 -4.61
CA LYS A 594 50.60 -25.22 -5.69
C LYS A 594 49.30 -25.82 -5.16
N PHE A 595 48.20 -25.53 -5.87
CA PHE A 595 46.89 -26.10 -5.61
C PHE A 595 46.49 -27.00 -6.78
N GLY A 596 46.45 -28.31 -6.54
CA GLY A 596 46.00 -29.27 -7.56
C GLY A 596 44.52 -29.08 -7.93
N VAL A 597 43.73 -28.57 -6.98
CA VAL A 597 42.31 -28.30 -7.14
C VAL A 597 41.98 -26.89 -6.64
N VAL A 598 41.16 -26.16 -7.40
CA VAL A 598 40.57 -24.90 -6.96
C VAL A 598 39.05 -24.96 -7.03
N LEU A 599 38.39 -24.42 -6.01
CA LEU A 599 36.95 -24.15 -5.97
C LEU A 599 36.73 -22.64 -5.93
N ALA A 600 35.88 -22.15 -6.84
CA ALA A 600 35.40 -20.77 -6.85
C ALA A 600 33.88 -20.78 -7.07
N LEU A 601 33.14 -21.16 -6.02
CA LEU A 601 31.71 -21.41 -6.10
C LEU A 601 30.91 -20.14 -5.79
N SER A 602 30.35 -19.52 -6.82
CA SER A 602 29.57 -18.28 -6.73
C SER A 602 30.32 -17.11 -6.08
N VAL A 603 31.62 -16.99 -6.37
CA VAL A 603 32.46 -15.93 -5.82
C VAL A 603 32.94 -14.93 -6.87
N LEU A 604 33.09 -15.35 -8.14
CA LEU A 604 33.74 -14.55 -9.18
C LEU A 604 33.07 -13.20 -9.43
N HIS A 605 31.74 -13.12 -9.32
CA HIS A 605 30.98 -11.87 -9.51
C HIS A 605 31.20 -10.83 -8.40
N HIS A 606 31.94 -11.16 -7.34
CA HIS A 606 32.35 -10.21 -6.30
C HIS A 606 33.69 -9.53 -6.60
N PHE A 607 34.42 -9.93 -7.65
CA PHE A 607 35.66 -9.31 -8.08
C PHE A 607 35.39 -8.26 -9.16
N ASP A 608 35.94 -7.06 -8.98
CA ASP A 608 35.86 -6.00 -10.01
C ASP A 608 36.73 -6.33 -11.23
N ASN A 609 37.81 -7.10 -11.05
CA ASN A 609 38.75 -7.56 -12.07
C ASN A 609 38.69 -9.08 -12.25
N TYR A 610 37.48 -9.60 -12.47
CA TYR A 610 37.22 -11.04 -12.55
C TYR A 610 37.98 -11.72 -13.70
N GLU A 611 38.33 -11.01 -14.78
CA GLU A 611 39.11 -11.54 -15.90
C GLU A 611 40.49 -12.02 -15.44
N GLU A 612 41.20 -11.16 -14.71
CA GLU A 612 42.54 -11.46 -14.19
C GLU A 612 42.50 -12.56 -13.11
N VAL A 613 41.45 -12.55 -12.28
CA VAL A 613 41.22 -13.63 -11.30
C VAL A 613 41.03 -14.97 -12.03
N ILE A 614 40.19 -15.02 -13.06
CA ILE A 614 39.98 -16.23 -13.87
C ILE A 614 41.32 -16.69 -14.46
N ASP A 615 42.11 -15.79 -15.05
CA ASP A 615 43.42 -16.13 -15.61
C ASP A 615 44.37 -16.74 -14.57
N VAL A 616 44.42 -16.17 -13.36
CA VAL A 616 45.21 -16.74 -12.24
C VAL A 616 44.69 -18.12 -11.85
N LEU A 617 43.38 -18.31 -11.73
CA LEU A 617 42.81 -19.60 -11.35
C LEU A 617 43.14 -20.70 -12.37
N PHE A 618 43.04 -20.39 -13.68
CA PHE A 618 43.43 -21.34 -14.72
C PHE A 618 44.95 -21.57 -14.69
N ALA A 619 45.79 -20.53 -14.65
CA ALA A 619 47.25 -20.68 -14.71
C ALA A 619 47.85 -21.53 -13.57
N HIS A 620 47.15 -21.65 -12.43
CA HIS A 620 47.68 -22.27 -11.21
C HIS A 620 46.85 -23.44 -10.68
N SER A 621 45.98 -24.05 -11.50
CA SER A 621 45.25 -25.25 -11.10
C SER A 621 45.12 -26.27 -12.22
N LYS A 622 45.25 -27.55 -11.86
CA LYS A 622 45.00 -28.70 -12.76
C LYS A 622 43.51 -28.97 -12.87
N HIS A 623 42.80 -28.92 -11.73
CA HIS A 623 41.36 -29.13 -11.65
C HIS A 623 40.65 -27.90 -11.08
N LEU A 624 39.66 -27.38 -11.78
CA LEU A 624 38.97 -26.15 -11.39
C LEU A 624 37.45 -26.37 -11.39
N PHE A 625 36.81 -26.08 -10.26
CA PHE A 625 35.36 -26.08 -10.10
C PHE A 625 34.87 -24.65 -9.93
N ILE A 626 34.02 -24.20 -10.85
CA ILE A 626 33.43 -22.85 -10.81
C ILE A 626 31.92 -22.99 -10.85
N GLU A 627 31.25 -22.30 -9.95
CA GLU A 627 29.82 -22.06 -10.08
C GLU A 627 29.62 -20.59 -10.43
N SER A 628 29.24 -20.31 -11.67
CA SER A 628 28.98 -18.93 -12.12
C SER A 628 27.54 -18.52 -11.80
N SER A 629 27.28 -17.21 -11.76
CA SER A 629 25.90 -16.70 -11.79
C SER A 629 25.17 -17.17 -13.04
N ALA A 630 23.83 -17.31 -12.96
CA ALA A 630 22.99 -17.63 -14.10
C ALA A 630 22.87 -16.38 -15.00
N LEU A 631 22.71 -16.57 -16.31
CA LEU A 631 22.60 -15.45 -17.26
C LEU A 631 21.36 -14.58 -16.97
N GLU A 632 20.28 -15.22 -16.54
CA GLU A 632 19.03 -14.56 -16.13
C GLU A 632 19.21 -13.63 -14.92
N GLU A 633 20.32 -13.75 -14.17
CA GLU A 633 20.65 -12.82 -13.09
C GLU A 633 21.12 -11.45 -13.60
N ALA A 634 21.56 -11.35 -14.86
CA ALA A 634 21.91 -10.09 -15.51
C ALA A 634 20.67 -9.20 -15.72
N GLU A 635 19.53 -9.81 -16.08
CA GLU A 635 18.24 -9.10 -16.22
C GLU A 635 17.69 -8.61 -14.87
N GLY A 636 18.12 -9.22 -13.76
CA GLY A 636 17.75 -8.88 -12.39
C GLY A 636 18.64 -7.84 -11.70
N GLY A 637 19.40 -7.03 -12.46
CA GLY A 637 20.19 -5.91 -11.92
C GLY A 637 21.49 -6.30 -11.19
N CYS A 638 21.97 -7.53 -11.33
CA CYS A 638 23.34 -7.88 -10.95
C CYS A 638 24.25 -7.44 -12.10
N ARG A 639 25.26 -6.59 -11.85
CA ARG A 639 26.25 -6.04 -12.83
C ARG A 639 26.28 -6.84 -14.13
N ASP A 640 25.42 -6.46 -15.06
CA ASP A 640 25.05 -7.19 -16.28
C ASP A 640 26.28 -7.62 -17.09
N HIS A 641 27.16 -6.65 -17.35
CA HIS A 641 28.44 -6.82 -18.01
C HIS A 641 29.37 -7.82 -17.31
N THR A 642 29.36 -7.88 -15.98
CA THR A 642 30.16 -8.84 -15.20
C THR A 642 29.63 -10.26 -15.36
N VAL A 643 28.31 -10.45 -15.29
CA VAL A 643 27.69 -11.79 -15.43
C VAL A 643 27.89 -12.33 -16.84
N GLU A 644 27.61 -11.52 -17.86
CA GLU A 644 27.83 -11.88 -19.26
C GLU A 644 29.31 -12.10 -19.58
N GLY A 645 30.19 -11.24 -19.07
CA GLY A 645 31.63 -11.34 -19.24
C GLY A 645 32.21 -12.62 -18.65
N ILE A 646 31.88 -12.93 -17.38
CA ILE A 646 32.27 -14.19 -16.73
C ILE A 646 31.75 -15.37 -17.54
N HIS A 647 30.46 -15.37 -17.92
CA HIS A 647 29.88 -16.48 -18.66
C HIS A 647 30.60 -16.72 -19.99
N LYS A 648 30.86 -15.65 -20.75
CA LYS A 648 31.57 -15.73 -22.03
C LYS A 648 32.98 -16.28 -21.88
N LEU A 649 33.75 -15.81 -20.90
CA LEU A 649 35.11 -16.29 -20.64
C LEU A 649 35.14 -17.77 -20.24
N LEU A 650 34.25 -18.18 -19.34
CA LEU A 650 34.17 -19.57 -18.87
C LEU A 650 33.75 -20.51 -20.00
N GLN A 651 32.72 -20.15 -20.79
CA GLN A 651 32.28 -20.97 -21.91
C GLN A 651 33.36 -21.13 -23.00
N ALA A 652 34.17 -20.09 -23.24
CA ALA A 652 35.29 -20.18 -24.18
C ALA A 652 36.33 -21.25 -23.78
N LYS A 653 36.42 -21.59 -22.49
CA LYS A 653 37.28 -22.66 -21.95
C LYS A 653 36.63 -24.06 -22.02
N LYS A 654 35.44 -24.19 -22.64
CA LYS A 654 34.72 -25.45 -22.89
C LYS A 654 34.52 -26.32 -21.62
N PRO A 655 33.76 -25.82 -20.63
CA PRO A 655 33.53 -26.54 -19.37
C PRO A 655 32.73 -27.82 -19.56
N GLU A 656 32.97 -28.79 -18.68
CA GLU A 656 31.99 -29.83 -18.37
C GLU A 656 30.99 -29.27 -17.34
N THR A 657 29.69 -29.20 -17.67
CA THR A 657 28.68 -28.78 -16.69
C THR A 657 28.22 -29.99 -15.88
N LEU A 658 28.49 -30.01 -14.58
CA LEU A 658 28.21 -31.13 -13.70
C LEU A 658 26.76 -31.16 -13.21
N THR A 659 26.18 -30.00 -12.90
CA THR A 659 24.78 -29.86 -12.49
C THR A 659 24.35 -28.39 -12.59
N TYR A 660 23.04 -28.16 -12.51
CA TYR A 660 22.45 -26.84 -12.30
C TYR A 660 21.89 -26.74 -10.89
N THR A 661 22.02 -25.58 -10.25
CA THR A 661 21.55 -25.34 -8.89
C THR A 661 20.61 -24.15 -8.85
N ASP A 662 19.56 -24.24 -8.03
CA ASP A 662 18.60 -23.16 -7.92
C ASP A 662 19.25 -21.93 -7.27
N ASN A 663 19.00 -20.77 -7.85
CA ASN A 663 19.38 -19.50 -7.28
C ASN A 663 18.39 -19.12 -6.16
N ILE A 664 18.89 -18.60 -5.04
CA ILE A 664 18.06 -18.10 -3.93
C ILE A 664 17.12 -16.97 -4.40
N ARG A 665 17.51 -16.22 -5.44
CA ARG A 665 16.69 -15.13 -6.01
C ARG A 665 15.58 -15.64 -6.95
N GLY A 666 15.56 -16.94 -7.29
CA GLY A 666 14.60 -17.51 -8.25
C GLY A 666 14.84 -17.06 -9.71
N LEU A 667 15.99 -16.47 -10.01
CA LEU A 667 16.39 -16.02 -11.34
C LEU A 667 17.35 -17.04 -11.95
N GLY A 668 16.81 -17.92 -12.81
CA GLY A 668 17.57 -18.96 -13.49
C GLY A 668 18.18 -20.03 -12.57
N LYS A 669 18.99 -20.91 -13.15
CA LYS A 669 19.78 -21.91 -12.42
C LYS A 669 21.26 -21.70 -12.68
N ARG A 670 22.07 -21.72 -11.62
CA ARG A 670 23.52 -21.53 -11.71
C ARG A 670 24.19 -22.83 -12.17
N PRO A 671 25.03 -22.80 -13.22
CA PRO A 671 25.79 -23.97 -13.64
C PRO A 671 26.98 -24.21 -12.70
N LEU A 672 27.13 -25.43 -12.20
CA LEU A 672 28.38 -25.91 -11.61
C LEU A 672 29.23 -26.51 -12.73
N MET A 673 30.33 -25.85 -13.03
CA MET A 673 31.24 -26.19 -14.12
C MET A 673 32.54 -26.79 -13.60
N TYR A 674 33.06 -27.75 -14.35
CA TYR A 674 34.36 -28.36 -14.15
C TYR A 674 35.27 -28.11 -15.35
N PHE A 675 36.54 -27.81 -15.07
CA PHE A 675 37.58 -27.66 -16.07
C PHE A 675 38.77 -28.56 -15.70
N ASN A 676 39.21 -29.34 -16.69
CA ASN A 676 40.45 -30.09 -16.64
C ASN A 676 41.52 -29.30 -17.39
N ASN A 677 42.38 -28.59 -16.65
CA ASN A 677 43.41 -27.77 -17.25
C ASN A 677 44.72 -28.55 -17.34
N GLN A 678 45.10 -28.94 -18.55
CA GLN A 678 46.34 -29.70 -18.79
C GLN A 678 47.62 -28.86 -18.63
N ILE A 679 47.48 -27.54 -18.42
CA ILE A 679 48.60 -26.58 -18.28
C ILE A 679 48.93 -26.31 -16.79
N GLY A 680 48.08 -26.75 -15.85
CA GLY A 680 48.17 -26.46 -14.42
C GLY A 680 49.23 -27.22 -13.61
#